data_AF-A0A8G1UL20-F1
#
_entry.id   AF-A0A8G1UL20-F1
#
_cell.length_a   1.000
_cell.length_b   1.000
_cell.length_c   1.000
_cell.angle_alpha   90.00
_cell.angle_beta   90.00
_cell.angle_gamma   90.00
#
_symmetry.space_group_name_H-M   'P 1'
#
loop_
_entity.id
_entity.type
_entity.pdbx_description
1 polymer ?
#
loop_
_entity_poly.entity_id
_entity_poly.type
_entity_poly.pdbx_seq_one_letter_code
_entity_poly.pdbx_strand_id
1 'polypeptide(L)'
;MSNTRRSGPDAGTVAAARAGDRQALEHLVAHSLPLVYNIVGRALNGHADTDDVVQETLLRMVRGLSELRDPAAFRSWLVAIAVRQVRNRQQDRAAALDRSAPIEEAEAIPDPALDFAGLTVLRLGLTEQRREIAEATRWLDPDDRELLALWWLKETGELEQADLVAALGLSSGHAAVRTGRMKKQLDLSRLLVRALAADPRCPGLAATTTGWDGTPGPLWRKRLARHVRDCARCTGERNGLLPAERLLYGLPLLAVPPSLDPARILAALTPGGPGAPHPGGPHPGGPHPGGPDGPDGPGGPNGPGGPDGTNGPGGHPGSSGGAPAGRGSGHRRPRPVRTAKPLLAKPVLGGAALVLVAAAVLVGAELVPGQDSAPAAAPAPSGAVAPPTAAEAAAPPEPDGASPSAPPAPSPSVPSPSPSASSPAPSGPVPPSATAAASAPVAQGAVVASARKGVGVWAFDGASQALAASGAGWYYTWGTQHPGISTPASASFVPMIWGASSVTGAALAQARANGPYLLGFNEPDMAAQSNLTVDRALELWPQLMQAGQTLGSPAVAYGADTPGGWLDRFMAGADAKGYRVDFITLHWYGGDFRTPQAVQQLTAYLEAVHRRYHKPIWLTEYALIDFSQGTRFPSADQQAAFVTASTEALDALPYLQRYAWFGLGADPVKPSSGLFTDGTTATAAGLAYRAAR
;
A
#
# COMPACT_ATOMS: atom_id res chain seq x y z
N MET A 1 -9.58 -24.95 11.84
CA MET A 1 -9.24 -24.90 10.40
C MET A 1 -7.74 -25.13 10.28
N SER A 2 -7.36 -26.20 9.59
CA SER A 2 -5.98 -26.69 9.53
C SER A 2 -5.06 -25.69 8.82
N ASN A 3 -3.93 -25.41 9.47
CA ASN A 3 -2.86 -24.54 9.03
C ASN A 3 -2.12 -25.19 7.84
N THR A 4 -2.62 -25.01 6.61
CA THR A 4 -1.82 -25.29 5.41
C THR A 4 -0.67 -24.30 5.38
N ARG A 5 0.48 -24.72 5.90
CA ARG A 5 1.78 -24.17 5.48
C ARG A 5 1.71 -24.05 3.96
N ARG A 6 2.01 -22.89 3.40
CA ARG A 6 2.17 -22.73 1.95
C ARG A 6 3.43 -23.49 1.53
N SER A 7 3.32 -24.82 1.52
CA SER A 7 4.36 -25.72 1.01
C SER A 7 4.66 -25.29 -0.41
N GLY A 8 5.94 -25.15 -0.74
CA GLY A 8 6.39 -24.84 -2.09
C GLY A 8 5.87 -25.86 -3.13
N PRO A 9 6.18 -25.63 -4.42
CA PRO A 9 5.79 -26.56 -5.48
C PRO A 9 6.22 -27.99 -5.10
N ASP A 10 5.31 -28.95 -5.27
CA ASP A 10 5.60 -30.34 -4.92
C ASP A 10 6.76 -30.89 -5.75
N ALA A 11 7.49 -31.86 -5.18
CA ALA A 11 8.64 -32.46 -5.85
C ALA A 11 8.26 -33.12 -7.19
N GLY A 12 7.00 -33.54 -7.36
CA GLY A 12 6.46 -34.09 -8.60
C GLY A 12 6.38 -33.07 -9.73
N THR A 13 5.87 -31.87 -9.46
CA THR A 13 5.81 -30.73 -10.40
C THR A 13 7.20 -30.31 -10.81
N VAL A 14 8.14 -30.25 -9.85
CA VAL A 14 9.55 -29.95 -10.14
C VAL A 14 10.15 -31.02 -11.06
N ALA A 15 9.90 -32.30 -10.79
CA ALA A 15 10.39 -33.40 -11.62
C ALA A 15 9.78 -33.41 -13.03
N ALA A 16 8.49 -33.13 -13.16
CA ALA A 16 7.79 -33.01 -14.44
C ALA A 16 8.33 -31.83 -15.27
N ALA A 17 8.50 -30.65 -14.64
CA ALA A 17 9.10 -29.49 -15.28
C ALA A 17 10.55 -29.79 -15.73
N ARG A 18 11.32 -30.51 -14.91
CA ARG A 18 12.68 -30.99 -15.27
C ARG A 18 12.67 -31.94 -16.46
N ALA A 19 11.63 -32.77 -16.60
CA ALA A 19 11.44 -33.69 -17.72
C ALA A 19 10.96 -33.00 -19.00
N GLY A 20 10.75 -31.68 -18.99
CA GLY A 20 10.33 -30.90 -20.15
C GLY A 20 8.83 -30.65 -20.26
N ASP A 21 8.04 -30.96 -19.23
CA ASP A 21 6.62 -30.61 -19.20
C ASP A 21 6.46 -29.08 -19.11
N ARG A 22 5.94 -28.50 -20.20
CA ARG A 22 5.73 -27.06 -20.34
C ARG A 22 4.71 -26.51 -19.34
N GLN A 23 3.65 -27.24 -19.06
CA GLN A 23 2.61 -26.80 -18.13
C GLN A 23 3.14 -26.84 -16.69
N ALA A 24 3.90 -27.87 -16.34
CA ALA A 24 4.57 -27.94 -15.04
C ALA A 24 5.59 -26.81 -14.86
N LEU A 25 6.34 -26.47 -15.91
CA LEU A 25 7.29 -25.36 -15.89
C LEU A 25 6.60 -24.00 -15.74
N GLU A 26 5.49 -23.78 -16.45
CA GLU A 26 4.67 -22.57 -16.33
C GLU A 26 4.10 -22.41 -14.92
N HIS A 27 3.56 -23.49 -14.37
CA HIS A 27 3.09 -23.53 -13.00
C HIS A 27 4.21 -23.22 -12.00
N LEU A 28 5.42 -23.75 -12.23
CA LEU A 28 6.59 -23.54 -11.39
C LEU A 28 7.06 -22.08 -11.39
N VAL A 29 7.09 -21.42 -12.57
CA VAL A 29 7.43 -19.99 -12.68
C VAL A 29 6.38 -19.13 -11.98
N ALA A 30 5.10 -19.39 -12.23
CA ALA A 30 4.00 -18.64 -11.62
C ALA A 30 4.02 -18.73 -10.08
N HIS A 31 4.30 -19.91 -9.53
CA HIS A 31 4.42 -20.10 -8.08
C HIS A 31 5.69 -19.49 -7.47
N SER A 32 6.79 -19.46 -8.22
CA SER A 32 8.09 -18.97 -7.76
C SER A 32 8.18 -17.44 -7.76
N LEU A 33 7.47 -16.80 -8.67
CA LEU A 33 7.55 -15.37 -8.94
C LEU A 33 7.20 -14.48 -7.71
N PRO A 34 6.10 -14.69 -6.96
CA PRO A 34 5.81 -13.90 -5.76
C PRO A 34 6.92 -13.97 -4.70
N LEU A 35 7.48 -15.16 -4.49
CA LEU A 35 8.58 -15.36 -3.55
C LEU A 35 9.83 -14.58 -4.01
N VAL A 36 10.24 -14.76 -5.27
CA VAL A 36 11.42 -14.07 -5.83
C VAL A 36 11.24 -12.56 -5.80
N TYR A 37 10.07 -12.06 -6.21
CA TYR A 37 9.75 -10.63 -6.18
C TYR A 37 9.86 -10.04 -4.77
N ASN A 38 9.36 -10.75 -3.75
CA ASN A 38 9.45 -10.29 -2.37
C ASN A 38 10.87 -10.38 -1.79
N ILE A 39 11.68 -11.37 -2.19
CA ILE A 39 13.10 -11.43 -1.79
C ILE A 39 13.85 -10.24 -2.40
N VAL A 40 13.81 -10.12 -3.73
CA VAL A 40 14.59 -9.12 -4.48
C VAL A 40 14.12 -7.71 -4.16
N GLY A 41 12.81 -7.45 -4.19
CA GLY A 41 12.24 -6.14 -3.93
C GLY A 41 12.56 -5.60 -2.53
N ARG A 42 12.50 -6.46 -1.50
CA ARG A 42 12.89 -6.08 -0.13
C ARG A 42 14.38 -5.83 0.01
N ALA A 43 15.20 -6.68 -0.61
CA ALA A 43 16.65 -6.54 -0.53
C ALA A 43 17.17 -5.29 -1.27
N LEU A 44 16.60 -4.97 -2.44
CA LEU A 44 16.95 -3.79 -3.22
C LEU A 44 16.17 -2.54 -2.82
N ASN A 45 15.18 -2.66 -1.94
CA ASN A 45 14.27 -1.60 -1.51
C ASN A 45 13.57 -0.88 -2.69
N GLY A 46 13.09 -1.63 -3.69
CA GLY A 46 12.29 -1.08 -4.81
C GLY A 46 13.09 -0.20 -5.76
N HIS A 47 14.35 -0.53 -5.94
CA HIS A 47 15.18 0.06 -6.99
C HIS A 47 14.60 -0.23 -8.38
N ALA A 48 14.87 0.61 -9.38
CA ALA A 48 14.42 0.42 -10.76
C ALA A 48 14.83 -0.95 -11.34
N ASP A 49 15.97 -1.49 -10.88
CA ASP A 49 16.49 -2.80 -11.30
C ASP A 49 15.73 -3.99 -10.69
N THR A 50 14.73 -3.77 -9.84
CA THR A 50 14.03 -4.87 -9.14
C THR A 50 13.43 -5.85 -10.14
N ASP A 51 12.71 -5.34 -11.15
CA ASP A 51 12.06 -6.18 -12.16
C ASP A 51 13.09 -6.95 -13.00
N ASP A 52 14.19 -6.30 -13.38
CA ASP A 52 15.29 -6.93 -14.13
C ASP A 52 15.95 -8.07 -13.34
N VAL A 53 16.22 -7.84 -12.05
CA VAL A 53 16.84 -8.85 -11.17
C VAL A 53 15.87 -10.01 -10.92
N VAL A 54 14.56 -9.75 -10.81
CA VAL A 54 13.54 -10.81 -10.70
C VAL A 54 13.46 -11.63 -11.99
N GLN A 55 13.43 -10.97 -13.15
CA GLN A 55 13.41 -11.63 -14.44
C GLN A 55 14.65 -12.52 -14.62
N GLU A 56 15.84 -11.97 -14.41
CA GLU A 56 17.11 -12.71 -14.55
C GLU A 56 17.18 -13.88 -13.55
N THR A 57 16.67 -13.71 -12.33
CA THR A 57 16.56 -14.80 -11.35
C THR A 57 15.68 -15.95 -11.88
N LEU A 58 14.52 -15.64 -12.44
CA LEU A 58 13.60 -16.65 -12.99
C LEU A 58 14.16 -17.30 -14.26
N LEU A 59 14.85 -16.54 -15.13
CA LEU A 59 15.54 -17.11 -16.29
C LEU A 59 16.64 -18.10 -15.87
N ARG A 60 17.42 -17.78 -14.84
CA ARG A 60 18.43 -18.69 -14.27
C ARG A 60 17.80 -19.91 -13.61
N MET A 61 16.68 -19.73 -12.93
CA MET A 61 15.90 -20.84 -12.39
C MET A 61 15.49 -21.80 -13.51
N VAL A 62 14.95 -21.31 -14.63
CA VAL A 62 14.54 -22.22 -15.72
C VAL A 62 15.75 -22.88 -16.38
N ARG A 63 16.82 -22.12 -16.67
CA ARG A 63 18.03 -22.67 -17.33
C ARG A 63 18.76 -23.70 -16.46
N GLY A 64 18.80 -23.49 -15.15
CA GLY A 64 19.48 -24.38 -14.21
C GLY A 64 18.61 -25.52 -13.68
N LEU A 65 17.32 -25.58 -14.03
CA LEU A 65 16.39 -26.56 -13.47
C LEU A 65 16.80 -28.01 -13.79
N SER A 66 17.37 -28.23 -14.98
CA SER A 66 17.87 -29.53 -15.42
C SER A 66 19.05 -30.05 -14.57
N GLU A 67 19.83 -29.15 -13.96
CA GLU A 67 20.99 -29.47 -13.14
C GLU A 67 20.62 -29.73 -11.66
N LEU A 68 19.36 -29.47 -11.28
CA LEU A 68 18.88 -29.69 -9.92
C LEU A 68 18.77 -31.20 -9.63
N ARG A 69 19.72 -31.69 -8.81
CA ARG A 69 19.85 -33.11 -8.44
C ARG A 69 18.68 -33.61 -7.59
N ASP A 70 18.28 -32.82 -6.60
CA ASP A 70 17.19 -33.13 -5.69
C ASP A 70 16.01 -32.16 -5.89
N PRO A 71 14.88 -32.63 -6.45
CA PRO A 71 13.67 -31.82 -6.60
C PRO A 71 13.14 -31.25 -5.27
N ALA A 72 13.36 -31.93 -4.14
CA ALA A 72 12.92 -31.43 -2.83
C ALA A 72 13.72 -30.20 -2.38
N ALA A 73 14.95 -30.03 -2.89
CA ALA A 73 15.81 -28.88 -2.60
C ALA A 73 15.52 -27.65 -3.48
N PHE A 74 14.52 -27.72 -4.38
CA PHE A 74 14.20 -26.66 -5.35
C PHE A 74 14.04 -25.29 -4.69
N ARG A 75 13.33 -25.23 -3.56
CA ARG A 75 13.07 -23.98 -2.86
C ARG A 75 14.35 -23.34 -2.34
N SER A 76 15.18 -24.08 -1.60
CA SER A 76 16.45 -23.57 -1.08
C SER A 76 17.39 -23.14 -2.22
N TRP A 77 17.38 -23.91 -3.31
CA TRP A 77 18.16 -23.61 -4.51
C TRP A 77 17.71 -22.30 -5.18
N LEU A 78 16.41 -22.10 -5.40
CA LEU A 78 15.84 -20.87 -5.97
C LEU A 78 16.18 -19.64 -5.12
N VAL A 79 16.03 -19.75 -3.80
CA VAL A 79 16.33 -18.66 -2.85
C VAL A 79 17.81 -18.30 -2.91
N ALA A 80 18.70 -19.31 -3.04
CA ALA A 80 20.13 -19.08 -3.21
C ALA A 80 20.47 -18.38 -4.55
N ILE A 81 19.74 -18.67 -5.64
CA ILE A 81 19.88 -17.93 -6.90
C ILE A 81 19.49 -16.46 -6.70
N ALA A 82 18.32 -16.20 -6.10
CA ALA A 82 17.81 -14.85 -5.87
C ALA A 82 18.79 -14.01 -5.03
N VAL A 83 19.29 -14.57 -3.93
CA VAL A 83 20.29 -13.92 -3.06
C VAL A 83 21.58 -13.63 -3.83
N ARG A 84 22.05 -14.56 -4.65
CA ARG A 84 23.24 -14.35 -5.49
C ARG A 84 23.03 -13.22 -6.50
N GLN A 85 21.86 -13.14 -7.15
CA GLN A 85 21.57 -12.05 -8.10
C GLN A 85 21.53 -10.68 -7.40
N VAL A 86 20.92 -10.61 -6.22
CA VAL A 86 20.93 -9.39 -5.39
C VAL A 86 22.37 -8.97 -5.08
N ARG A 87 23.23 -9.87 -4.61
CA ARG A 87 24.63 -9.55 -4.29
C ARG A 87 25.43 -9.10 -5.50
N ASN A 88 25.32 -9.80 -6.62
CA ASN A 88 26.02 -9.44 -7.86
C ASN A 88 25.64 -8.02 -8.30
N ARG A 89 24.33 -7.70 -8.33
CA ARG A 89 23.86 -6.37 -8.73
C ARG A 89 24.40 -5.26 -7.83
N GLN A 90 24.48 -5.52 -6.53
CA GLN A 90 25.03 -4.57 -5.58
C GLN A 90 26.54 -4.37 -5.74
N GLN A 91 27.29 -5.43 -6.02
CA GLN A 91 28.72 -5.35 -6.31
C GLN A 91 29.00 -4.58 -7.59
N ASP A 92 28.25 -4.86 -8.67
CA ASP A 92 28.38 -4.15 -9.94
C ASP A 92 28.13 -2.65 -9.78
N ARG A 93 27.14 -2.28 -8.96
CA ARG A 93 26.84 -0.88 -8.63
C ARG A 93 27.97 -0.22 -7.84
N ALA A 94 28.49 -0.89 -6.81
CA ALA A 94 29.60 -0.35 -6.03
C ALA A 94 30.84 -0.11 -6.92
N ALA A 95 31.12 -1.04 -7.85
CA ALA A 95 32.20 -0.90 -8.82
C ALA A 95 31.95 0.15 -9.91
N ALA A 96 30.68 0.46 -10.24
CA ALA A 96 30.33 1.54 -11.17
C ALA A 96 30.51 2.93 -10.53
N LEU A 97 30.15 3.06 -9.25
CA LEU A 97 30.34 4.28 -8.46
C LEU A 97 31.81 4.59 -8.21
N ASP A 98 32.62 3.57 -7.90
CA ASP A 98 34.07 3.73 -7.68
C ASP A 98 34.82 4.15 -8.96
N ARG A 99 34.29 3.80 -10.14
CA ARG A 99 34.88 4.15 -11.45
C ARG A 99 34.48 5.54 -11.97
N SER A 100 33.52 6.22 -11.35
CA SER A 100 32.92 7.44 -11.89
C SER A 100 33.14 8.64 -10.94
N ALA A 101 34.01 9.58 -11.31
CA ALA A 101 34.09 10.92 -10.70
C ALA A 101 34.64 11.95 -11.71
N PRO A 102 34.20 13.23 -11.72
CA PRO A 102 32.86 13.77 -11.48
C PRO A 102 32.31 14.42 -12.76
N ILE A 103 31.28 13.85 -13.39
CA ILE A 103 30.45 14.55 -14.38
C ILE A 103 29.00 14.13 -14.12
N GLU A 104 28.19 15.12 -13.76
CA GLU A 104 26.73 15.16 -13.68
C GLU A 104 26.05 13.83 -13.33
N GLU A 105 25.85 13.65 -12.03
CA GLU A 105 24.98 12.66 -11.41
C GLU A 105 23.53 12.84 -11.92
N ALA A 106 23.23 12.26 -13.08
CA ALA A 106 21.94 11.62 -13.30
C ALA A 106 21.92 10.31 -12.51
N GLU A 107 22.20 10.38 -11.20
CA GLU A 107 21.94 9.26 -10.32
C GLU A 107 20.42 9.08 -10.28
N ALA A 108 19.99 7.87 -10.62
CA ALA A 108 18.62 7.42 -10.41
C ALA A 108 18.31 7.52 -8.92
N ILE A 109 17.87 8.70 -8.47
CA ILE A 109 17.20 8.88 -7.20
C ILE A 109 16.04 7.87 -7.23
N PRO A 110 16.04 6.85 -6.36
CA PRO A 110 14.93 5.92 -6.30
C PRO A 110 13.66 6.75 -6.10
N ASP A 111 12.71 6.67 -7.03
CA ASP A 111 11.41 7.30 -6.83
C ASP A 111 10.86 6.76 -5.50
N PRO A 112 10.69 7.60 -4.46
CA PRO A 112 10.18 7.13 -3.17
C PRO A 112 8.79 6.47 -3.30
N ALA A 113 8.05 6.73 -4.38
CA ALA A 113 6.79 6.07 -4.69
C ALA A 113 6.96 4.65 -5.25
N LEU A 114 8.15 4.30 -5.77
CA LEU A 114 8.50 2.97 -6.30
C LEU A 114 9.36 2.15 -5.33
N ASP A 115 9.87 2.75 -4.26
CA ASP A 115 10.69 2.07 -3.27
C ASP A 115 9.88 1.04 -2.48
N PHE A 116 10.46 -0.12 -2.16
CA PHE A 116 9.69 -1.29 -1.69
C PHE A 116 9.09 -1.05 -0.30
N ALA A 117 9.78 -0.31 0.56
CA ALA A 117 9.25 0.17 1.83
C ALA A 117 7.99 1.03 1.62
N GLY A 118 8.01 2.00 0.70
CA GLY A 118 6.88 2.85 0.34
C GLY A 118 5.74 2.05 -0.27
N LEU A 119 6.04 1.17 -1.23
CA LEU A 119 5.06 0.23 -1.79
C LEU A 119 4.43 -0.66 -0.72
N THR A 120 5.19 -1.09 0.28
CA THR A 120 4.68 -1.90 1.40
C THR A 120 3.72 -1.09 2.26
N VAL A 121 4.05 0.17 2.58
CA VAL A 121 3.17 1.09 3.34
C VAL A 121 1.89 1.37 2.57
N LEU A 122 2.01 1.69 1.28
CA LEU A 122 0.88 2.05 0.41
C LEU A 122 -0.05 0.86 0.14
N ARG A 123 0.50 -0.30 -0.26
CA ARG A 123 -0.30 -1.47 -0.68
C ARG A 123 -0.92 -2.22 0.48
N LEU A 124 -0.33 -2.17 1.67
CA LEU A 124 -0.80 -2.94 2.82
C LEU A 124 -1.53 -2.08 3.87
N GLY A 125 -1.68 -0.76 3.66
CA GLY A 125 -2.45 0.12 4.54
C GLY A 125 -2.04 -0.01 6.01
N LEU A 126 -0.72 -0.02 6.27
CA LEU A 126 -0.16 -0.49 7.53
C LEU A 126 -0.51 0.39 8.74
N THR A 127 -0.69 -0.22 9.92
CA THR A 127 -0.74 0.52 11.20
C THR A 127 0.54 1.34 11.40
N GLU A 128 0.48 2.39 12.22
CA GLU A 128 1.62 3.30 12.43
C GLU A 128 2.93 2.57 12.77
N GLN A 129 2.91 1.58 13.67
CA GLN A 129 4.11 0.80 14.02
C GLN A 129 4.60 -0.12 12.90
N ARG A 130 3.69 -0.62 12.06
CA ARG A 130 4.04 -1.42 10.87
C ARG A 130 4.62 -0.51 9.77
N ARG A 131 4.11 0.72 9.63
CA ARG A 131 4.71 1.77 8.78
C ARG A 131 6.13 2.09 9.24
N GLU A 132 6.33 2.31 10.54
CA GLU A 132 7.68 2.55 11.10
C GLU A 132 8.66 1.42 10.78
N ILE A 133 8.21 0.16 10.76
CA ILE A 133 9.07 -0.96 10.35
C ILE A 133 9.44 -0.86 8.87
N ALA A 134 8.46 -0.64 8.01
CA ALA A 134 8.71 -0.51 6.57
C ALA A 134 9.72 0.62 6.32
N GLU A 135 9.55 1.78 6.95
CA GLU A 135 10.47 2.91 6.84
C GLU A 135 11.85 2.63 7.47
N ALA A 136 11.90 1.89 8.58
CA ALA A 136 13.14 1.51 9.25
C ALA A 136 14.04 0.62 8.38
N THR A 137 13.48 -0.10 7.40
CA THR A 137 14.28 -0.92 6.48
C THR A 137 15.25 -0.09 5.64
N ARG A 138 14.91 1.18 5.33
CA ARG A 138 15.77 2.11 4.58
C ARG A 138 17.06 2.44 5.31
N TRP A 139 17.04 2.32 6.64
CA TRP A 139 18.19 2.59 7.48
C TRP A 139 19.16 1.42 7.54
N LEU A 140 18.82 0.23 7.05
CA LEU A 140 19.68 -0.94 7.15
C LEU A 140 20.74 -0.98 6.06
N ASP A 141 21.89 -1.55 6.42
CA ASP A 141 22.95 -1.83 5.45
C ASP A 141 22.44 -2.87 4.44
N PRO A 142 22.95 -2.89 3.20
CA PRO A 142 22.36 -3.74 2.18
C PRO A 142 22.41 -5.24 2.52
N ASP A 143 23.49 -5.68 3.16
CA ASP A 143 23.66 -7.01 3.75
C ASP A 143 22.58 -7.35 4.80
N ASP A 144 22.19 -6.37 5.60
CA ASP A 144 21.14 -6.52 6.61
C ASP A 144 19.74 -6.48 5.98
N ARG A 145 19.54 -5.75 4.87
CA ARG A 145 18.28 -5.75 4.09
C ARG A 145 18.03 -7.10 3.41
N GLU A 146 19.08 -7.69 2.83
CA GLU A 146 19.04 -9.06 2.29
C GLU A 146 18.65 -10.05 3.39
N LEU A 147 19.33 -10.00 4.54
CA LEU A 147 19.04 -10.87 5.67
C LEU A 147 17.64 -10.66 6.24
N LEU A 148 17.18 -9.41 6.33
CA LEU A 148 15.82 -9.06 6.75
C LEU A 148 14.77 -9.65 5.80
N ALA A 149 14.99 -9.61 4.49
CA ALA A 149 14.07 -10.19 3.51
C ALA A 149 13.89 -11.70 3.73
N LEU A 150 14.99 -12.44 3.92
CA LEU A 150 14.97 -13.88 4.20
C LEU A 150 14.34 -14.19 5.55
N TRP A 151 14.74 -13.45 6.59
CA TRP A 151 14.23 -13.65 7.94
C TRP A 151 12.72 -13.39 8.01
N TRP A 152 12.23 -12.33 7.36
CA TRP A 152 10.81 -12.04 7.28
C TRP A 152 10.03 -13.19 6.67
N LEU A 153 10.45 -13.67 5.50
CA LEU A 153 9.78 -14.75 4.81
C LEU A 153 9.76 -16.00 5.69
N LYS A 154 10.84 -16.28 6.43
CA LYS A 154 10.86 -17.35 7.41
C LYS A 154 9.82 -17.16 8.52
N GLU A 155 9.72 -15.98 9.13
CA GLU A 155 8.73 -15.70 10.18
C GLU A 155 7.28 -15.80 9.68
N THR A 156 7.03 -15.45 8.41
CA THR A 156 5.71 -15.61 7.78
C THR A 156 5.36 -17.05 7.41
N GLY A 157 6.25 -18.02 7.64
CA GLY A 157 6.10 -19.41 7.18
C GLY A 157 6.36 -19.59 5.68
N GLU A 158 6.82 -18.51 5.03
CA GLU A 158 7.43 -18.43 3.72
C GLU A 158 8.54 -19.46 3.55
N LEU A 159 9.65 -19.19 4.22
CA LEU A 159 10.90 -19.95 4.14
C LEU A 159 11.08 -20.84 5.36
N GLU A 160 11.82 -21.94 5.18
CA GLU A 160 12.34 -22.70 6.30
C GLU A 160 13.69 -22.16 6.77
N GLN A 161 14.09 -22.51 8.00
CA GLN A 161 15.41 -22.14 8.52
C GLN A 161 16.53 -22.73 7.65
N ALA A 162 16.33 -23.90 7.05
CA ALA A 162 17.29 -24.52 6.13
C ALA A 162 17.50 -23.67 4.88
N ASP A 163 16.43 -23.12 4.29
CA ASP A 163 16.50 -22.25 3.12
C ASP A 163 17.36 -21.01 3.40
N LEU A 164 17.11 -20.35 4.54
CA LEU A 164 17.83 -19.15 4.94
C LEU A 164 19.33 -19.43 5.12
N VAL A 165 19.67 -20.53 5.81
CA VAL A 165 21.06 -20.92 6.07
C VAL A 165 21.78 -21.25 4.77
N ALA A 166 21.14 -22.03 3.89
CA ALA A 166 21.69 -22.40 2.59
C ALA A 166 21.92 -21.17 1.70
N ALA A 167 20.95 -20.25 1.63
CA ALA A 167 21.05 -19.05 0.81
C ALA A 167 22.16 -18.10 1.27
N LEU A 168 22.38 -17.99 2.59
CA LEU A 168 23.46 -17.19 3.13
C LEU A 168 24.84 -17.86 2.99
N GLY A 169 24.90 -19.18 2.81
CA GLY A 169 26.14 -19.95 2.81
C GLY A 169 26.84 -19.96 4.18
N LEU A 170 26.07 -19.95 5.26
CA LEU A 170 26.57 -19.88 6.64
C LEU A 170 26.24 -21.14 7.44
N SER A 171 26.85 -21.30 8.61
CA SER A 171 26.37 -22.26 9.61
C SER A 171 25.11 -21.75 10.31
N SER A 172 24.30 -22.64 10.86
CA SER A 172 23.08 -22.29 11.61
C SER A 172 23.37 -21.32 12.76
N GLY A 173 24.46 -21.54 13.51
CA GLY A 173 24.92 -20.66 14.59
C GLY A 173 25.31 -19.27 14.10
N HIS A 174 26.09 -19.18 13.00
CA HIS A 174 26.46 -17.88 12.43
C HIS A 174 25.24 -17.13 11.87
N ALA A 175 24.31 -17.83 11.22
CA ALA A 175 23.07 -17.24 10.73
C ALA A 175 22.20 -16.69 11.88
N ALA A 176 22.09 -17.41 13.00
CA ALA A 176 21.36 -16.96 14.19
C ALA A 176 21.99 -15.68 14.79
N VAL A 177 23.31 -15.64 14.94
CA VAL A 177 24.02 -14.46 15.47
C VAL A 177 23.84 -13.25 14.54
N ARG A 178 23.98 -13.45 13.22
CA ARG A 178 23.81 -12.38 12.23
C ARG A 178 22.37 -11.84 12.25
N THR A 179 21.37 -12.74 12.33
CA THR A 179 19.95 -12.38 12.46
C THR A 179 19.70 -11.57 13.73
N GLY A 180 20.27 -12.00 14.87
CA GLY A 180 20.16 -11.27 16.13
C GLY A 180 20.74 -9.85 16.07
N ARG A 181 21.88 -9.67 15.39
CA ARG A 181 22.46 -8.33 15.17
C ARG A 181 21.60 -7.45 14.27
N MET A 182 21.13 -8.00 13.15
CA MET A 182 20.23 -7.30 12.23
C MET A 182 18.95 -6.86 12.93
N LYS A 183 18.32 -7.72 13.75
CA LYS A 183 17.10 -7.39 14.52
C LYS A 183 17.31 -6.22 15.48
N LYS A 184 18.43 -6.22 16.22
CA LYS A 184 18.80 -5.09 17.09
C LYS A 184 18.96 -3.78 16.30
N GLN A 185 19.53 -3.88 15.09
CA GLN A 185 19.69 -2.72 14.22
C GLN A 185 18.36 -2.25 13.63
N LEU A 186 17.43 -3.16 13.31
CA LEU A 186 16.07 -2.83 12.89
C LEU A 186 15.32 -2.10 14.01
N ASP A 187 15.35 -2.60 15.25
CA ASP A 187 14.69 -1.95 16.39
C ASP A 187 15.27 -0.55 16.68
N LEU A 188 16.58 -0.40 16.58
CA LEU A 188 17.22 0.90 16.67
C LEU A 188 16.72 1.83 15.56
N SER A 189 16.65 1.34 14.33
CA SER A 189 16.21 2.12 13.17
C SER A 189 14.74 2.54 13.28
N ARG A 190 13.87 1.67 13.81
CA ARG A 190 12.47 2.02 14.12
C ARG A 190 12.36 3.14 15.14
N LEU A 191 13.18 3.09 16.18
CA LEU A 191 13.25 4.15 17.17
C LEU A 191 13.72 5.47 16.53
N LEU A 192 14.67 5.42 15.60
CA LEU A 192 15.08 6.60 14.84
C LEU A 192 13.93 7.16 14.01
N VAL A 193 13.21 6.32 13.25
CA VAL A 193 12.04 6.74 12.45
C VAL A 193 11.01 7.44 13.33
N ARG A 194 10.61 6.82 14.45
CA ARG A 194 9.64 7.41 15.37
C ARG A 194 10.13 8.73 15.97
N ALA A 195 11.37 8.77 16.47
CA ALA A 195 11.92 9.98 17.09
C ALA A 195 12.07 11.14 16.09
N LEU A 196 12.32 10.84 14.82
CA LEU A 196 12.37 11.84 13.74
C LEU A 196 10.95 12.32 13.34
N ALA A 197 9.96 11.44 13.41
CA ALA A 197 8.56 11.77 13.10
C ALA A 197 7.81 12.47 14.25
N ALA A 198 8.32 12.41 15.47
CA ALA A 198 7.69 13.03 16.64
C ALA A 198 7.48 14.54 16.48
N ASP A 199 6.28 15.01 16.86
CA ASP A 199 5.90 16.43 16.85
C ASP A 199 5.42 16.86 18.26
N PRO A 200 6.07 17.85 18.91
CA PRO A 200 7.27 18.56 18.46
C PRO A 200 8.52 17.66 18.50
N ARG A 201 9.43 17.78 17.55
CA ARG A 201 10.68 16.99 17.55
C ARG A 201 11.57 17.33 18.75
N CYS A 202 12.35 16.35 19.23
CA CYS A 202 13.39 16.61 20.24
C CYS A 202 14.40 17.68 19.74
N PRO A 203 14.64 18.79 20.49
CA PRO A 203 15.54 19.85 20.06
C PRO A 203 16.98 19.38 19.79
N GLY A 204 17.50 18.48 20.63
CA GLY A 204 18.83 17.92 20.43
C GLY A 204 18.92 17.01 19.20
N LEU A 205 17.83 16.31 18.87
CA LEU A 205 17.74 15.52 17.65
C LEU A 205 17.66 16.44 16.43
N ALA A 206 16.83 17.50 16.48
CA ALA A 206 16.72 18.50 15.43
C ALA A 206 18.08 19.16 15.13
N ALA A 207 18.84 19.52 16.17
CA ALA A 207 20.20 20.03 16.04
C ALA A 207 21.14 19.01 15.39
N THR A 208 21.02 17.73 15.77
CA THR A 208 21.84 16.64 15.20
C THR A 208 21.57 16.43 13.71
N THR A 209 20.32 16.65 13.25
CA THR A 209 19.92 16.53 11.84
C THR A 209 20.27 17.75 10.98
N THR A 210 20.92 18.78 11.54
CA THR A 210 21.32 19.97 10.77
C THR A 210 22.27 19.57 9.63
N GLY A 211 21.94 19.96 8.40
CA GLY A 211 22.72 19.63 7.21
C GLY A 211 22.54 18.19 6.71
N TRP A 212 21.58 17.45 7.24
CA TRP A 212 21.14 16.19 6.66
C TRP A 212 20.15 16.45 5.52
N ASP A 213 20.37 15.80 4.39
CA ASP A 213 19.52 15.80 3.20
C ASP A 213 18.22 14.98 3.37
N GLY A 214 18.08 14.28 4.49
CA GLY A 214 16.94 13.40 4.78
C GLY A 214 17.13 11.97 4.29
N THR A 215 18.27 11.65 3.65
CA THR A 215 18.53 10.31 3.11
C THR A 215 19.04 9.36 4.20
N PRO A 216 18.32 8.26 4.52
CA PRO A 216 18.77 7.26 5.49
C PRO A 216 20.09 6.63 5.05
N GLY A 217 21.01 6.40 6.00
CA GLY A 217 22.27 5.76 5.69
C GLY A 217 23.12 5.44 6.93
N PRO A 218 24.21 4.66 6.79
CA PRO A 218 24.95 4.11 7.93
C PRO A 218 25.62 5.19 8.79
N LEU A 219 26.15 6.25 8.15
CA LEU A 219 26.78 7.39 8.83
C LEU A 219 25.77 8.15 9.71
N TRP A 220 24.62 8.50 9.13
CA TRP A 220 23.55 9.21 9.82
C TRP A 220 22.88 8.33 10.87
N ARG A 221 22.66 7.04 10.58
CA ARG A 221 22.20 6.03 11.57
C ARG A 221 23.08 6.05 12.81
N LYS A 222 24.40 5.97 12.65
CA LYS A 222 25.35 6.00 13.77
C LYS A 222 25.31 7.31 14.56
N ARG A 223 25.21 8.45 13.87
CA ARG A 223 25.15 9.78 14.48
C ARG A 223 23.87 9.95 15.31
N LEU A 224 22.71 9.66 14.72
CA LEU A 224 21.41 9.80 15.37
C LEU A 224 21.22 8.76 16.48
N ALA A 225 21.70 7.53 16.29
CA ALA A 225 21.66 6.48 17.30
C ALA A 225 22.45 6.81 18.57
N ARG A 226 23.48 7.66 18.50
CA ARG A 226 24.16 8.17 19.69
C ARG A 226 23.20 9.06 20.48
N HIS A 227 22.63 10.07 19.81
CA HIS A 227 21.69 10.99 20.45
C HIS A 227 20.49 10.25 21.06
N VAL A 228 19.85 9.37 20.29
CA VAL A 228 18.62 8.69 20.71
C VAL A 228 18.84 7.75 21.90
N ARG A 229 20.06 7.24 22.11
CA ARG A 229 20.40 6.44 23.31
C ARG A 229 20.65 7.31 24.54
N ASP A 230 21.29 8.46 24.35
CA ASP A 230 21.73 9.32 25.44
C ASP A 230 20.66 10.34 25.87
N CYS A 231 19.62 10.55 25.04
CA CYS A 231 18.53 11.48 25.31
C CYS A 231 17.32 10.77 25.95
N ALA A 232 16.98 11.14 27.19
CA ALA A 232 15.83 10.56 27.90
C ALA A 232 14.50 10.70 27.14
N ARG A 233 14.29 11.83 26.44
CA ARG A 233 13.09 12.07 25.62
C ARG A 233 13.00 11.10 24.45
N CYS A 234 14.07 10.99 23.66
CA CYS A 234 14.12 10.08 22.51
C CYS A 234 14.08 8.61 22.93
N THR A 235 14.69 8.25 24.06
CA THR A 235 14.56 6.90 24.63
C THR A 235 13.12 6.61 25.05
N GLY A 236 12.38 7.62 25.52
CA GLY A 236 10.96 7.53 25.84
C GLY A 236 10.08 7.08 24.67
N GLU A 237 10.45 7.44 23.43
CA GLU A 237 9.74 7.01 22.20
C GLU A 237 9.78 5.49 21.98
N ARG A 238 10.68 4.77 22.66
CA ARG A 238 10.74 3.31 22.64
C ARG A 238 9.55 2.69 23.35
N ASN A 239 8.93 3.40 24.30
CA ASN A 239 7.82 2.88 25.08
C ASN A 239 6.63 2.61 24.17
N GLY A 240 6.01 1.43 24.33
CA GLY A 240 4.87 1.01 23.51
C GLY A 240 5.23 0.46 22.13
N LEU A 241 6.52 0.41 21.73
CA LEU A 241 6.92 -0.34 20.54
C LEU A 241 6.68 -1.84 20.75
N LEU A 242 5.86 -2.43 19.88
CA LEU A 242 5.76 -3.88 19.79
C LEU A 242 7.06 -4.46 19.20
N PRO A 243 7.46 -5.67 19.62
CA PRO A 243 8.56 -6.39 18.99
C PRO A 243 8.36 -6.50 17.48
N ALA A 244 9.43 -6.30 16.71
CA ALA A 244 9.33 -6.27 15.24
C ALA A 244 8.65 -7.54 14.70
N GLU A 245 8.94 -8.69 15.29
CA GLU A 245 8.37 -10.00 14.96
C GLU A 245 6.84 -10.02 15.03
N ARG A 246 6.27 -9.41 16.07
CA ARG A 246 4.81 -9.33 16.26
C ARG A 246 4.15 -8.50 15.18
N LEU A 247 4.87 -7.52 14.65
CA LEU A 247 4.41 -6.66 13.58
C LEU A 247 4.66 -7.27 12.20
N LEU A 248 5.38 -8.39 12.10
CA LEU A 248 5.58 -9.13 10.85
C LEU A 248 4.53 -10.21 10.62
N TYR A 249 3.97 -10.77 11.69
CA TYR A 249 2.92 -11.78 11.58
C TYR A 249 1.70 -11.25 10.81
N GLY A 250 1.21 -12.08 9.89
CA GLY A 250 0.02 -11.82 9.08
C GLY A 250 0.25 -10.92 7.86
N LEU A 251 1.48 -10.54 7.53
CA LEU A 251 1.75 -9.72 6.34
C LEU A 251 1.82 -10.60 5.09
N PRO A 252 0.91 -10.43 4.12
CA PRO A 252 0.96 -11.18 2.87
C PRO A 252 2.17 -10.75 2.04
N LEU A 253 2.60 -11.63 1.14
CA LEU A 253 3.51 -11.27 0.06
C LEU A 253 2.91 -10.12 -0.76
N LEU A 254 3.74 -9.17 -1.18
CA LEU A 254 3.28 -8.16 -2.13
C LEU A 254 2.91 -8.83 -3.44
N ALA A 255 1.77 -8.38 -4.01
CA ALA A 255 1.36 -8.77 -5.34
C ALA A 255 2.43 -8.35 -6.36
N VAL A 256 2.67 -9.24 -7.32
CA VAL A 256 3.66 -9.03 -8.36
C VAL A 256 3.08 -8.07 -9.40
N PRO A 257 3.84 -7.05 -9.84
CA PRO A 257 3.42 -6.17 -10.92
C PRO A 257 3.08 -6.95 -12.21
N PRO A 258 2.06 -6.54 -12.99
CA PRO A 258 1.72 -7.17 -14.27
C PRO A 258 2.86 -7.13 -15.32
N SER A 259 3.88 -6.28 -15.13
CA SER A 259 5.08 -6.25 -15.97
C SER A 259 5.85 -7.58 -15.94
N LEU A 260 5.79 -8.30 -14.81
CA LEU A 260 6.45 -9.58 -14.60
C LEU A 260 5.48 -10.74 -14.85
N ASP A 261 5.05 -10.90 -16.09
CA ASP A 261 4.17 -12.01 -16.50
C ASP A 261 4.96 -13.33 -16.67
N PRO A 262 4.62 -14.43 -15.95
CA PRO A 262 5.23 -15.74 -16.12
C PRO A 262 5.33 -16.22 -17.58
N ALA A 263 4.29 -15.98 -18.39
CA ALA A 263 4.26 -16.41 -19.79
C ALA A 263 5.29 -15.64 -20.63
N ARG A 264 5.45 -14.33 -20.38
CA ARG A 264 6.47 -13.49 -21.03
C ARG A 264 7.89 -13.91 -20.64
N ILE A 265 8.10 -14.24 -19.36
CA ILE A 265 9.40 -14.72 -18.87
C ILE A 265 9.78 -16.03 -19.58
N LEU A 266 8.82 -16.94 -19.77
CA LEU A 266 9.04 -18.19 -20.49
C LEU A 266 9.24 -17.99 -21.99
N ALA A 267 8.53 -17.04 -22.61
CA ALA A 267 8.73 -16.69 -24.01
C ALA A 267 10.15 -16.17 -24.29
N ALA A 268 10.79 -15.51 -23.33
CA ALA A 268 12.19 -15.07 -23.45
C ALA A 268 13.22 -16.22 -23.51
N LEU A 269 12.79 -17.47 -23.26
CA LEU A 269 13.66 -18.65 -23.30
C LEU A 269 13.51 -19.47 -24.59
N THR A 270 12.50 -19.22 -25.42
CA THR A 270 12.34 -19.89 -26.72
C THR A 270 13.20 -19.20 -27.78
N PRO A 271 14.20 -19.88 -28.37
CA PRO A 271 14.93 -19.34 -29.52
C PRO A 271 13.99 -19.29 -30.73
N GLY A 272 13.65 -18.09 -31.21
CA GLY A 272 12.90 -17.89 -32.48
C GLY A 272 11.57 -17.12 -32.41
N GLY A 273 11.16 -16.58 -31.27
CA GLY A 273 10.02 -15.64 -31.20
C GLY A 273 10.39 -14.22 -31.68
N PRO A 274 9.46 -13.44 -32.25
CA PRO A 274 9.76 -12.09 -32.72
C PRO A 274 10.25 -11.25 -31.55
N GLY A 275 11.51 -10.84 -31.59
CA GLY A 275 12.14 -10.05 -30.54
C GLY A 275 11.34 -8.79 -30.26
N ALA A 276 11.04 -8.56 -28.98
CA ALA A 276 10.55 -7.26 -28.54
C ALA A 276 11.56 -6.17 -28.98
N PRO A 277 11.12 -5.04 -29.52
CA PRO A 277 12.03 -4.01 -29.98
C PRO A 277 12.75 -3.39 -28.78
N HIS A 278 14.08 -3.47 -28.78
CA HIS A 278 14.94 -2.65 -27.92
C HIS A 278 14.67 -1.16 -28.22
N PRO A 279 14.53 -0.28 -27.22
CA PRO A 279 14.51 1.15 -27.44
C PRO A 279 15.96 1.62 -27.69
N GLY A 280 16.46 1.37 -28.90
CA GLY A 280 17.73 1.91 -29.37
C GLY A 280 17.54 3.37 -29.78
N GLY A 281 18.29 4.28 -29.16
CA GLY A 281 18.33 5.69 -29.54
C GLY A 281 18.80 5.90 -31.00
N PRO A 282 18.45 7.04 -31.62
CA PRO A 282 18.71 7.24 -33.04
C PRO A 282 20.20 7.56 -33.29
N HIS A 283 20.91 6.64 -33.92
CA HIS A 283 22.12 6.96 -34.70
C HIS A 283 21.70 7.49 -36.08
N PRO A 284 22.27 8.60 -36.58
CA PRO A 284 21.96 9.09 -37.91
C PRO A 284 22.88 8.44 -38.93
N GLY A 285 22.32 7.61 -39.81
CA GLY A 285 22.99 7.06 -40.97
C GLY A 285 22.02 7.02 -42.15
N GLY A 286 21.95 8.11 -42.91
CA GLY A 286 21.20 8.18 -44.16
C GLY A 286 22.03 7.68 -45.36
N PRO A 287 21.40 7.09 -46.39
CA PRO A 287 22.06 6.59 -47.59
C PRO A 287 22.15 7.67 -48.69
N HIS A 288 23.21 7.65 -49.49
CA HIS A 288 23.28 8.37 -50.76
C HIS A 288 23.46 7.38 -51.94
N PRO A 289 22.84 7.64 -53.11
CA PRO A 289 22.88 6.76 -54.28
C PRO A 289 24.08 7.05 -55.21
N GLY A 290 24.36 6.12 -56.16
CA GLY A 290 25.56 6.03 -57.03
C GLY A 290 25.71 7.12 -58.11
N GLY A 291 26.70 7.14 -59.01
CA GLY A 291 27.91 6.34 -59.39
C GLY A 291 28.76 7.26 -60.32
N PRO A 292 29.51 6.83 -61.38
CA PRO A 292 30.34 5.65 -61.64
C PRO A 292 31.82 6.02 -62.03
N ASP A 293 32.57 5.05 -62.57
CA ASP A 293 33.88 5.08 -63.30
C ASP A 293 35.13 4.53 -62.57
N GLY A 294 35.72 3.46 -63.14
CA GLY A 294 36.92 2.72 -62.68
C GLY A 294 38.24 3.23 -63.32
N PRO A 295 39.27 2.39 -63.60
CA PRO A 295 39.57 1.00 -63.20
C PRO A 295 41.01 0.82 -62.65
N ASP A 296 41.45 -0.45 -62.56
CA ASP A 296 42.82 -1.00 -62.43
C ASP A 296 43.29 -1.54 -61.05
N GLY A 297 43.49 -2.87 -61.01
CA GLY A 297 44.11 -3.63 -59.90
C GLY A 297 45.65 -3.71 -60.03
N PRO A 298 46.33 -4.81 -59.66
CA PRO A 298 45.98 -5.93 -58.79
C PRO A 298 47.07 -6.21 -57.70
N GLY A 299 46.84 -7.22 -56.84
CA GLY A 299 47.95 -8.00 -56.24
C GLY A 299 47.91 -8.19 -54.71
N GLY A 300 47.53 -9.39 -54.27
CA GLY A 300 48.02 -9.95 -53.00
C GLY A 300 49.50 -10.40 -53.11
N PRO A 301 50.03 -11.29 -52.24
CA PRO A 301 49.34 -12.09 -51.22
C PRO A 301 50.12 -12.32 -49.89
N ASN A 302 49.52 -13.16 -49.04
CA ASN A 302 50.15 -14.10 -48.08
C ASN A 302 50.81 -13.60 -46.78
N GLY A 303 50.15 -13.94 -45.67
CA GLY A 303 50.57 -15.13 -44.90
C GLY A 303 51.52 -14.93 -43.70
N PRO A 304 51.59 -15.92 -42.79
CA PRO A 304 51.42 -15.70 -41.34
C PRO A 304 52.63 -16.12 -40.49
N GLY A 305 52.59 -15.83 -39.19
CA GLY A 305 53.46 -16.50 -38.19
C GLY A 305 53.52 -15.82 -36.83
N GLY A 306 52.94 -16.45 -35.80
CA GLY A 306 53.46 -16.37 -34.42
C GLY A 306 54.64 -17.36 -34.26
N PRO A 307 55.04 -17.79 -33.04
CA PRO A 307 54.56 -17.43 -31.69
C PRO A 307 55.73 -17.24 -30.68
N ASP A 308 55.40 -17.39 -29.38
CA ASP A 308 56.27 -17.58 -28.19
C ASP A 308 56.97 -16.33 -27.64
N GLY A 309 57.04 -16.06 -26.34
CA GLY A 309 56.71 -16.83 -25.13
C GLY A 309 57.58 -16.32 -23.98
N THR A 310 57.19 -16.67 -22.74
CA THR A 310 57.99 -16.68 -21.48
C THR A 310 57.87 -15.51 -20.47
N ASN A 311 57.18 -15.84 -19.37
CA ASN A 311 57.56 -15.82 -17.94
C ASN A 311 58.14 -14.54 -17.27
N GLY A 312 57.49 -14.13 -16.17
CA GLY A 312 57.98 -13.19 -15.13
C GLY A 312 59.06 -13.81 -14.21
N PRO A 313 59.22 -13.42 -12.91
CA PRO A 313 58.41 -12.51 -12.07
C PRO A 313 59.21 -11.55 -11.12
N GLY A 314 58.47 -10.71 -10.38
CA GLY A 314 58.75 -10.42 -8.95
C GLY A 314 59.51 -9.12 -8.57
N GLY A 315 58.98 -8.39 -7.58
CA GLY A 315 59.77 -7.49 -6.73
C GLY A 315 59.12 -6.17 -6.29
N HIS A 316 58.37 -6.20 -5.18
CA HIS A 316 58.25 -5.10 -4.19
C HIS A 316 59.20 -5.42 -3.01
N PRO A 317 59.56 -4.53 -2.04
CA PRO A 317 58.77 -3.41 -1.52
C PRO A 317 59.55 -2.16 -0.99
N GLY A 318 58.81 -1.20 -0.41
CA GLY A 318 59.28 -0.17 0.54
C GLY A 318 59.23 1.27 -0.02
N SER A 319 58.99 2.35 0.74
CA SER A 319 58.60 2.61 2.13
C SER A 319 58.38 4.13 2.23
N SER A 320 57.42 4.53 3.09
CA SER A 320 57.40 5.75 3.93
C SER A 320 57.53 7.16 3.32
N GLY A 321 56.49 7.98 3.59
CA GLY A 321 56.64 9.15 4.48
C GLY A 321 56.56 10.55 3.87
N GLY A 322 55.68 11.39 4.42
CA GLY A 322 55.88 12.84 4.46
C GLY A 322 54.78 13.73 3.86
N ALA A 323 53.92 14.25 4.72
CA ALA A 323 53.25 15.55 4.57
C ALA A 323 53.85 16.50 5.64
N PRO A 324 53.48 17.80 5.77
CA PRO A 324 52.80 18.72 4.83
C PRO A 324 53.52 20.10 4.73
N ALA A 325 53.16 20.96 3.76
CA ALA A 325 53.21 22.43 3.92
C ALA A 325 52.58 23.18 2.73
N GLY A 326 51.93 24.32 3.02
CA GLY A 326 51.96 25.48 2.12
C GLY A 326 50.61 26.00 1.61
N ARG A 327 50.03 26.96 2.36
CA ARG A 327 48.97 27.86 1.89
C ARG A 327 49.48 28.79 0.78
N GLY A 328 48.62 29.14 -0.18
CA GLY A 328 48.84 30.23 -1.12
C GLY A 328 47.57 30.60 -1.90
N SER A 329 46.98 31.74 -1.54
CA SER A 329 45.75 32.34 -2.07
C SER A 329 45.84 32.78 -3.53
N GLY A 330 44.75 32.61 -4.29
CA GLY A 330 44.56 33.25 -5.61
C GLY A 330 43.09 33.45 -5.97
N HIS A 331 42.54 34.63 -5.70
CA HIS A 331 41.26 35.09 -6.23
C HIS A 331 41.41 35.58 -7.68
N ARG A 332 40.68 35.00 -8.64
CA ARG A 332 40.22 35.72 -9.83
C ARG A 332 38.82 35.25 -10.26
N ARG A 333 37.97 36.26 -10.51
CA ARG A 333 36.55 36.25 -10.88
C ARG A 333 36.30 35.84 -12.35
N PRO A 334 35.03 35.54 -12.73
CA PRO A 334 34.67 34.79 -13.94
C PRO A 334 34.44 35.65 -15.20
N ARG A 335 34.52 35.02 -16.38
CA ARG A 335 34.12 35.57 -17.69
C ARG A 335 32.65 35.24 -18.02
N PRO A 336 31.92 36.10 -18.76
CA PRO A 336 30.49 35.92 -18.98
C PRO A 336 30.20 35.00 -20.18
N VAL A 337 29.19 34.13 -20.03
CA VAL A 337 28.62 33.28 -21.08
C VAL A 337 27.41 33.99 -21.70
N ARG A 338 27.37 34.02 -23.04
CA ARG A 338 26.31 34.60 -23.86
C ARG A 338 25.05 33.74 -23.80
N THR A 339 23.91 34.40 -23.67
CA THR A 339 22.56 33.82 -23.78
C THR A 339 22.13 33.71 -25.25
N ALA A 340 21.51 32.58 -25.61
CA ALA A 340 20.77 32.43 -26.87
C ALA A 340 19.36 31.88 -26.57
N LYS A 341 18.37 32.46 -27.25
CA LYS A 341 16.92 32.23 -27.11
C LYS A 341 16.43 31.08 -28.02
N PRO A 342 15.21 30.55 -27.78
CA PRO A 342 14.75 29.27 -28.33
C PRO A 342 14.04 29.41 -29.68
N LEU A 343 14.00 28.32 -30.45
CA LEU A 343 13.17 28.18 -31.66
C LEU A 343 12.07 27.14 -31.45
N LEU A 344 10.85 27.54 -31.79
CA LEU A 344 9.64 26.70 -31.86
C LEU A 344 9.68 25.78 -33.10
N ALA A 345 9.08 24.59 -32.98
CA ALA A 345 8.47 23.89 -34.11
C ALA A 345 7.23 23.09 -33.65
N LYS A 346 6.23 23.08 -34.54
CA LYS A 346 4.84 22.60 -34.39
C LYS A 346 4.65 21.15 -34.91
N PRO A 347 3.47 20.52 -34.69
CA PRO A 347 3.29 19.07 -34.70
C PRO A 347 2.84 18.50 -36.06
N VAL A 348 2.96 17.18 -36.24
CA VAL A 348 2.35 16.44 -37.35
C VAL A 348 1.43 15.33 -36.81
N LEU A 349 0.22 15.34 -37.34
CA LEU A 349 -0.91 14.42 -37.13
C LEU A 349 -0.75 13.12 -37.94
N GLY A 350 -1.36 12.05 -37.44
CA GLY A 350 -1.66 10.80 -38.18
C GLY A 350 -1.38 9.61 -37.27
N GLY A 351 -2.35 8.83 -36.79
CA GLY A 351 -3.58 8.36 -37.41
C GLY A 351 -3.49 6.83 -37.37
N ALA A 352 -4.18 6.18 -36.44
CA ALA A 352 -4.25 4.72 -36.38
C ALA A 352 -5.69 4.28 -36.08
N ALA A 353 -6.24 3.56 -37.05
CA ALA A 353 -7.56 2.96 -37.05
C ALA A 353 -7.57 1.63 -36.28
N LEU A 354 -8.70 1.42 -35.62
CA LEU A 354 -9.37 0.18 -35.18
C LEU A 354 -8.70 -1.18 -35.44
N VAL A 355 -8.59 -1.97 -34.37
CA VAL A 355 -8.83 -3.43 -34.41
C VAL A 355 -9.87 -3.77 -33.32
N LEU A 356 -11.01 -4.29 -33.78
CA LEU A 356 -12.10 -4.88 -33.02
C LEU A 356 -11.75 -6.32 -32.62
N VAL A 357 -11.93 -6.67 -31.33
CA VAL A 357 -12.33 -8.02 -30.93
C VAL A 357 -13.34 -7.90 -29.78
N ALA A 358 -14.56 -8.39 -30.05
CA ALA A 358 -15.68 -8.43 -29.13
C ALA A 358 -15.55 -9.60 -28.15
N ALA A 359 -15.90 -9.37 -26.88
CA ALA A 359 -16.14 -10.42 -25.89
C ALA A 359 -17.65 -10.62 -25.73
N ALA A 360 -18.11 -11.85 -25.90
CA ALA A 360 -19.46 -12.28 -25.57
C ALA A 360 -19.38 -13.50 -24.66
N VAL A 361 -19.86 -13.38 -23.42
CA VAL A 361 -20.39 -14.50 -22.64
C VAL A 361 -21.66 -14.00 -21.94
N LEU A 362 -22.80 -14.48 -22.44
CA LEU A 362 -24.11 -14.48 -21.81
C LEU A 362 -24.34 -15.90 -21.28
N VAL A 363 -24.69 -16.04 -20.01
CA VAL A 363 -25.48 -17.19 -19.55
C VAL A 363 -26.62 -16.65 -18.70
N GLY A 364 -27.81 -16.65 -19.29
CA GLY A 364 -29.09 -16.58 -18.59
C GLY A 364 -29.67 -17.98 -18.49
N ALA A 365 -30.20 -18.32 -17.31
CA ALA A 365 -30.98 -19.52 -17.08
C ALA A 365 -32.48 -19.21 -17.27
N GLU A 366 -33.22 -20.12 -17.91
CA GLU A 366 -34.68 -20.19 -17.82
C GLU A 366 -35.13 -21.59 -17.38
N LEU A 367 -36.21 -21.60 -16.59
CA LEU A 367 -37.04 -22.75 -16.18
C LEU A 367 -37.80 -23.32 -17.41
N VAL A 368 -38.36 -24.54 -17.48
CA VAL A 368 -39.42 -25.24 -16.69
C VAL A 368 -39.47 -26.76 -17.14
N PRO A 369 -40.46 -27.62 -16.80
CA PRO A 369 -40.50 -28.65 -15.73
C PRO A 369 -40.55 -30.15 -16.16
N GLY A 370 -40.35 -31.04 -15.17
CA GLY A 370 -41.21 -32.22 -14.93
C GLY A 370 -40.79 -33.59 -15.47
N GLN A 371 -40.51 -34.56 -14.56
CA GLN A 371 -41.31 -35.79 -14.32
C GLN A 371 -40.50 -36.90 -13.61
N ASP A 372 -41.07 -37.34 -12.48
CA ASP A 372 -41.15 -38.69 -11.89
C ASP A 372 -39.94 -39.63 -11.85
N SER A 373 -39.47 -39.95 -10.63
CA SER A 373 -39.61 -41.30 -10.03
C SER A 373 -38.93 -41.37 -8.64
N ALA A 374 -39.67 -41.82 -7.62
CA ALA A 374 -39.19 -42.24 -6.29
C ALA A 374 -39.23 -43.79 -6.21
N PRO A 375 -38.96 -44.46 -5.05
CA PRO A 375 -37.85 -44.37 -4.09
C PRO A 375 -37.24 -45.76 -3.75
N ALA A 376 -36.12 -45.81 -3.01
CA ALA A 376 -35.73 -46.89 -2.06
C ALA A 376 -34.42 -46.46 -1.37
N ALA A 377 -34.34 -46.19 -0.06
CA ALA A 377 -34.48 -47.03 1.14
C ALA A 377 -33.12 -47.08 1.87
N ALA A 378 -33.15 -46.72 3.16
CA ALA A 378 -32.01 -46.65 4.08
C ALA A 378 -31.37 -48.02 4.37
N PRO A 379 -30.22 -48.04 5.09
CA PRO A 379 -30.35 -48.30 6.52
C PRO A 379 -29.48 -47.41 7.43
N ALA A 380 -29.90 -47.41 8.70
CA ALA A 380 -29.46 -46.62 9.85
C ALA A 380 -28.19 -47.21 10.55
N PRO A 381 -27.67 -46.56 11.61
CA PRO A 381 -26.27 -46.60 12.03
C PRO A 381 -25.99 -47.59 13.18
N SER A 382 -24.70 -47.81 13.49
CA SER A 382 -24.29 -48.52 14.70
C SER A 382 -23.03 -47.92 15.33
N GLY A 383 -23.09 -47.75 16.66
CA GLY A 383 -21.96 -48.09 17.53
C GLY A 383 -21.14 -46.93 18.12
N ALA A 384 -21.59 -46.41 19.26
CA ALA A 384 -20.81 -45.61 20.18
C ALA A 384 -19.73 -46.43 20.91
N VAL A 385 -18.59 -45.81 21.23
CA VAL A 385 -17.69 -46.24 22.33
C VAL A 385 -17.25 -45.02 23.13
N ALA A 386 -17.47 -45.10 24.45
CA ALA A 386 -17.18 -44.12 25.49
C ALA A 386 -15.69 -44.08 25.90
N PRO A 387 -15.20 -43.04 26.58
CA PRO A 387 -13.81 -42.91 27.02
C PRO A 387 -13.57 -43.61 28.38
N PRO A 388 -12.33 -44.00 28.71
CA PRO A 388 -12.02 -44.47 30.06
C PRO A 388 -11.61 -43.32 30.99
N THR A 389 -12.04 -43.44 32.25
CA THR A 389 -11.70 -42.60 33.41
C THR A 389 -10.57 -43.18 34.25
N ALA A 390 -9.87 -42.25 34.93
CA ALA A 390 -9.16 -42.34 36.22
C ALA A 390 -7.76 -42.98 36.30
N ALA A 391 -6.76 -42.18 36.72
CA ALA A 391 -6.20 -42.25 38.09
C ALA A 391 -5.10 -41.19 38.34
N GLU A 392 -5.21 -40.58 39.52
CA GLU A 392 -4.23 -39.90 40.39
C GLU A 392 -2.76 -40.38 40.30
N ALA A 393 -1.80 -39.44 40.34
CA ALA A 393 -0.63 -39.47 41.24
C ALA A 393 0.35 -38.28 41.03
N ALA A 394 0.52 -37.51 42.10
CA ALA A 394 1.76 -36.97 42.68
C ALA A 394 2.79 -36.20 41.81
N ALA A 395 2.95 -34.91 42.12
CA ALA A 395 4.13 -34.09 41.82
C ALA A 395 5.26 -34.29 42.86
N PRO A 396 6.55 -34.16 42.49
CA PRO A 396 7.65 -33.99 43.43
C PRO A 396 8.31 -32.58 43.34
N PRO A 397 9.17 -32.20 44.31
CA PRO A 397 9.10 -30.91 44.99
C PRO A 397 10.19 -29.88 44.61
N GLU A 398 9.95 -28.62 44.97
CA GLU A 398 10.96 -27.55 45.10
C GLU A 398 11.69 -27.63 46.46
N PRO A 399 12.94 -27.14 46.59
CA PRO A 399 13.63 -27.11 47.87
C PRO A 399 13.39 -25.80 48.66
N ASP A 400 13.20 -26.01 49.96
CA ASP A 400 12.98 -25.07 51.06
C ASP A 400 14.06 -24.00 51.27
N GLY A 401 13.66 -22.87 51.89
CA GLY A 401 14.60 -22.07 52.68
C GLY A 401 14.15 -20.67 53.14
N ALA A 402 13.37 -20.63 54.23
CA ALA A 402 13.37 -19.59 55.29
C ALA A 402 12.51 -18.30 55.14
N SER A 403 11.38 -18.31 55.86
CA SER A 403 10.82 -17.20 56.66
C SER A 403 11.28 -17.39 58.13
N PRO A 404 11.20 -16.42 59.09
CA PRO A 404 9.98 -15.65 59.39
C PRO A 404 10.17 -14.18 59.82
N SER A 405 9.10 -13.38 59.75
CA SER A 405 8.54 -12.60 60.88
C SER A 405 7.73 -11.37 60.41
N ALA A 406 6.54 -11.22 60.99
CA ALA A 406 5.72 -10.00 61.07
C ALA A 406 5.09 -9.96 62.47
N PRO A 407 4.43 -8.87 62.94
CA PRO A 407 4.53 -7.43 62.68
C PRO A 407 4.83 -6.64 63.99
N PRO A 408 4.77 -5.29 64.02
CA PRO A 408 3.60 -4.65 64.65
C PRO A 408 3.19 -3.25 64.08
N ALA A 409 2.02 -2.77 64.50
CA ALA A 409 1.50 -1.39 64.42
C ALA A 409 1.12 -0.94 65.86
N PRO A 410 0.52 0.25 66.17
CA PRO A 410 0.54 1.62 65.61
C PRO A 410 0.75 2.75 66.69
N SER A 411 0.58 4.04 66.30
CA SER A 411 0.15 5.25 67.09
C SER A 411 1.19 6.38 67.31
N PRO A 412 0.82 7.64 67.65
CA PRO A 412 -0.51 8.24 67.88
C PRO A 412 -0.79 9.60 67.16
N SER A 413 -2.06 10.03 67.22
CA SER A 413 -2.62 11.36 66.88
C SER A 413 -2.82 12.24 68.13
N VAL A 414 -3.33 13.49 67.93
CA VAL A 414 -4.14 14.39 68.81
C VAL A 414 -3.46 15.77 69.08
N PRO A 415 -4.15 16.95 69.30
CA PRO A 415 -5.59 17.34 69.21
C PRO A 415 -5.94 18.63 68.38
N SER A 416 -7.25 18.84 68.18
CA SER A 416 -7.93 20.11 67.81
C SER A 416 -7.97 21.17 68.93
N PRO A 417 -8.48 22.39 68.64
CA PRO A 417 -9.75 22.78 69.28
C PRO A 417 -10.76 23.49 68.35
N SER A 418 -12.03 23.41 68.76
CA SER A 418 -13.22 24.11 68.22
C SER A 418 -13.58 25.31 69.13
N PRO A 419 -14.45 26.25 68.71
CA PRO A 419 -15.81 26.22 69.30
C PRO A 419 -16.98 26.66 68.38
N SER A 420 -18.16 26.06 68.65
CA SER A 420 -19.55 26.58 68.81
C SER A 420 -20.04 27.84 68.05
N ALA A 421 -21.30 28.05 67.64
CA ALA A 421 -22.59 27.35 67.66
C ALA A 421 -23.68 28.23 66.95
N SER A 422 -24.81 27.62 66.53
CA SER A 422 -26.22 28.15 66.51
C SER A 422 -27.00 28.10 65.17
N SER A 423 -28.20 27.48 65.23
CA SER A 423 -29.25 27.16 64.21
C SER A 423 -30.22 28.34 63.89
N PRO A 424 -31.43 28.21 63.24
CA PRO A 424 -32.09 27.13 62.45
C PRO A 424 -32.95 27.54 61.19
N ALA A 425 -33.49 26.52 60.47
CA ALA A 425 -34.81 26.38 59.76
C ALA A 425 -35.06 26.94 58.33
N PRO A 426 -36.09 26.48 57.55
CA PRO A 426 -36.89 25.23 57.58
C PRO A 426 -37.13 24.51 56.21
N SER A 427 -37.77 23.35 56.29
CA SER A 427 -38.19 22.40 55.25
C SER A 427 -39.47 22.78 54.45
N GLY A 428 -39.62 22.21 53.24
CA GLY A 428 -40.85 22.17 52.42
C GLY A 428 -40.68 21.27 51.18
N PRO A 429 -41.75 20.74 50.55
CA PRO A 429 -41.97 19.28 50.47
C PRO A 429 -41.88 18.62 49.08
N VAL A 430 -41.70 17.29 49.10
CA VAL A 430 -41.94 16.27 48.03
C VAL A 430 -43.40 15.78 48.17
N PRO A 431 -44.22 15.52 47.11
CA PRO A 431 -44.31 14.20 46.41
C PRO A 431 -45.02 14.24 45.00
N PRO A 432 -45.55 13.14 44.40
CA PRO A 432 -45.26 11.69 44.49
C PRO A 432 -44.98 11.01 43.11
N SER A 433 -44.49 9.77 43.17
CA SER A 433 -44.57 8.79 42.07
C SER A 433 -45.90 8.02 42.09
N ALA A 434 -46.47 7.80 40.89
CA ALA A 434 -46.89 6.51 40.32
C ALA A 434 -48.21 6.60 39.52
N THR A 435 -48.15 6.29 38.22
CA THR A 435 -48.86 5.15 37.61
C THR A 435 -48.54 5.05 36.11
N ALA A 436 -48.35 3.82 35.64
CA ALA A 436 -48.11 3.46 34.26
C ALA A 436 -49.39 3.57 33.42
N ALA A 437 -49.29 4.15 32.22
CA ALA A 437 -50.28 4.03 31.16
C ALA A 437 -49.55 3.94 29.80
N ALA A 438 -50.10 3.10 28.93
CA ALA A 438 -49.48 2.50 27.77
C ALA A 438 -49.09 3.46 26.65
N SER A 439 -48.06 3.04 25.90
CA SER A 439 -47.43 3.66 24.76
C SER A 439 -48.40 4.08 23.65
N ALA A 440 -48.40 5.36 23.30
CA ALA A 440 -48.82 5.85 21.98
C ALA A 440 -47.61 5.87 21.04
N PRO A 441 -47.76 5.54 19.74
CA PRO A 441 -46.65 5.58 18.81
C PRO A 441 -46.20 7.03 18.61
N VAL A 442 -44.93 7.29 18.86
CA VAL A 442 -44.30 8.59 18.58
C VAL A 442 -44.39 8.83 17.08
N ALA A 443 -45.12 9.88 16.69
CA ALA A 443 -45.19 10.36 15.32
C ALA A 443 -43.77 10.66 14.83
N GLN A 444 -43.36 9.97 13.75
CA GLN A 444 -42.08 10.16 13.09
C GLN A 444 -42.05 11.57 12.50
N GLY A 445 -41.20 12.44 13.04
CA GLY A 445 -41.01 13.80 12.51
C GLY A 445 -40.57 13.78 11.06
N ALA A 446 -41.06 14.75 10.27
CA ALA A 446 -40.73 14.89 8.86
C ALA A 446 -39.20 14.95 8.66
N VAL A 447 -38.68 14.07 7.80
CA VAL A 447 -37.26 14.06 7.41
C VAL A 447 -36.98 15.31 6.58
N VAL A 448 -36.14 16.21 7.09
CA VAL A 448 -35.69 17.40 6.34
C VAL A 448 -34.50 16.99 5.48
N ALA A 449 -34.61 17.19 4.17
CA ALA A 449 -33.51 16.91 3.26
C ALA A 449 -32.47 18.03 3.29
N SER A 450 -31.20 17.68 3.50
CA SER A 450 -30.07 18.60 3.39
C SER A 450 -29.45 18.50 2.00
N ALA A 451 -29.23 19.65 1.35
CA ALA A 451 -28.59 19.71 0.04
C ALA A 451 -27.10 19.28 0.08
N ARG A 452 -26.47 19.27 1.27
CA ARG A 452 -25.09 18.80 1.47
C ARG A 452 -25.02 17.30 1.71
N LYS A 453 -26.01 16.77 2.44
CA LYS A 453 -26.11 15.37 2.86
C LYS A 453 -26.48 14.47 1.67
N GLY A 454 -25.62 13.53 1.34
CA GLY A 454 -25.83 12.57 0.25
C GLY A 454 -25.45 11.15 0.61
N VAL A 455 -25.62 10.21 -0.30
CA VAL A 455 -25.30 8.80 -0.01
C VAL A 455 -24.88 8.04 -1.27
N GLY A 456 -23.93 7.13 -1.14
CA GLY A 456 -23.61 6.16 -2.19
C GLY A 456 -24.64 5.02 -2.21
N VAL A 457 -25.17 4.68 -3.38
CA VAL A 457 -26.29 3.73 -3.52
C VAL A 457 -25.97 2.66 -4.55
N TRP A 458 -26.06 1.40 -4.15
CA TRP A 458 -26.21 0.27 -5.07
C TRP A 458 -27.67 -0.19 -5.09
N ALA A 459 -28.05 -0.95 -6.13
CA ALA A 459 -29.40 -1.48 -6.23
C ALA A 459 -29.64 -2.59 -5.18
N PHE A 460 -30.77 -2.50 -4.47
CA PHE A 460 -31.31 -3.54 -3.60
C PHE A 460 -32.82 -3.35 -3.44
N ASP A 461 -33.51 -4.37 -2.93
CA ASP A 461 -34.95 -4.32 -2.72
C ASP A 461 -35.33 -3.22 -1.72
N GLY A 462 -36.11 -2.25 -2.19
CA GLY A 462 -36.50 -1.08 -1.39
C GLY A 462 -35.52 0.10 -1.42
N ALA A 463 -34.47 0.08 -2.25
CA ALA A 463 -33.50 1.18 -2.36
C ALA A 463 -34.15 2.57 -2.56
N SER A 464 -35.22 2.66 -3.35
CA SER A 464 -35.97 3.92 -3.55
C SER A 464 -36.62 4.45 -2.26
N GLN A 465 -37.18 3.54 -1.46
CA GLN A 465 -37.84 3.87 -0.19
C GLN A 465 -36.80 4.24 0.87
N ALA A 466 -35.71 3.47 0.95
CA ALA A 466 -34.58 3.77 1.83
C ALA A 466 -33.93 5.13 1.50
N LEU A 467 -33.76 5.44 0.21
CA LEU A 467 -33.20 6.71 -0.23
C LEU A 467 -34.09 7.88 0.22
N ALA A 468 -35.41 7.79 0.03
CA ALA A 468 -36.36 8.79 0.51
C ALA A 468 -36.31 8.91 2.05
N ALA A 469 -36.27 7.78 2.77
CA ALA A 469 -36.25 7.74 4.22
C ALA A 469 -34.93 8.25 4.84
N SER A 470 -33.81 8.19 4.11
CA SER A 470 -32.49 8.64 4.58
C SER A 470 -32.40 10.17 4.76
N GLY A 471 -33.23 10.93 4.05
CA GLY A 471 -33.13 12.40 4.01
C GLY A 471 -31.93 12.93 3.23
N ALA A 472 -31.29 12.11 2.40
CA ALA A 472 -30.24 12.56 1.49
C ALA A 472 -30.82 13.51 0.42
N GLY A 473 -30.20 14.67 0.23
CA GLY A 473 -30.54 15.63 -0.84
C GLY A 473 -29.85 15.35 -2.17
N TRP A 474 -28.93 14.38 -2.21
CA TRP A 474 -28.32 13.88 -3.43
C TRP A 474 -27.76 12.47 -3.26
N TYR A 475 -27.52 11.76 -4.36
CA TYR A 475 -26.93 10.43 -4.33
C TYR A 475 -26.18 10.12 -5.62
N TYR A 476 -25.37 9.07 -5.60
CA TYR A 476 -24.67 8.54 -6.77
C TYR A 476 -24.53 7.02 -6.69
N THR A 477 -24.17 6.38 -7.81
CA THR A 477 -24.18 4.93 -8.00
C THR A 477 -22.90 4.38 -8.61
N TRP A 478 -21.80 5.15 -8.54
CA TRP A 478 -20.53 4.85 -9.22
C TRP A 478 -20.64 4.70 -10.75
N GLY A 479 -21.74 5.15 -11.34
CA GLY A 479 -21.97 5.08 -12.77
C GLY A 479 -22.71 6.30 -13.29
N THR A 480 -23.02 6.27 -14.58
CA THR A 480 -23.80 7.33 -15.24
C THR A 480 -25.30 7.06 -15.17
N GLN A 481 -25.73 5.96 -14.56
CA GLN A 481 -27.11 5.48 -14.50
C GLN A 481 -27.46 4.97 -13.10
N HIS A 482 -28.76 4.88 -12.81
CA HIS A 482 -29.30 4.47 -11.51
C HIS A 482 -30.52 3.54 -11.70
N PRO A 483 -30.35 2.39 -12.39
CA PRO A 483 -31.46 1.50 -12.73
C PRO A 483 -32.16 1.00 -11.48
N GLY A 484 -33.49 0.98 -11.50
CA GLY A 484 -34.31 0.51 -10.38
C GLY A 484 -34.39 1.46 -9.18
N ILE A 485 -33.76 2.64 -9.25
CA ILE A 485 -33.81 3.66 -8.18
C ILE A 485 -34.65 4.85 -8.67
N SER A 486 -35.82 5.03 -8.06
CA SER A 486 -36.66 6.21 -8.25
C SER A 486 -36.10 7.35 -7.41
N THR A 487 -35.67 8.42 -8.06
CA THR A 487 -35.16 9.63 -7.38
C THR A 487 -36.29 10.35 -6.63
N PRO A 488 -36.21 10.49 -5.30
CA PRO A 488 -37.18 11.30 -4.55
C PRO A 488 -37.13 12.76 -4.99
N ALA A 489 -38.26 13.48 -4.93
CA ALA A 489 -38.31 14.91 -5.28
C ALA A 489 -37.36 15.79 -4.46
N SER A 490 -36.97 15.33 -3.26
CA SER A 490 -36.03 15.99 -2.38
C SER A 490 -34.56 15.72 -2.72
N ALA A 491 -34.25 14.86 -3.69
CA ALA A 491 -32.91 14.42 -4.00
C ALA A 491 -32.54 14.62 -5.48
N SER A 492 -31.24 14.74 -5.76
CA SER A 492 -30.69 14.75 -7.13
C SER A 492 -29.70 13.62 -7.35
N PHE A 493 -29.73 12.99 -8.53
CA PHE A 493 -28.72 12.02 -8.93
C PHE A 493 -27.48 12.75 -9.46
N VAL A 494 -26.28 12.29 -9.08
CA VAL A 494 -25.01 12.79 -9.60
C VAL A 494 -24.29 11.65 -10.32
N PRO A 495 -24.07 11.75 -11.65
CA PRO A 495 -23.37 10.71 -12.40
C PRO A 495 -21.85 10.73 -12.14
N MET A 496 -21.23 9.57 -12.35
CA MET A 496 -19.78 9.38 -12.29
C MET A 496 -19.26 8.73 -13.57
N ILE A 497 -18.11 9.20 -14.04
CA ILE A 497 -17.29 8.45 -15.01
C ILE A 497 -16.26 7.67 -14.21
N TRP A 498 -16.56 6.40 -13.93
CA TRP A 498 -15.81 5.61 -12.95
C TRP A 498 -14.35 5.38 -13.32
N GLY A 499 -14.07 5.06 -14.58
CA GLY A 499 -12.70 4.80 -15.04
C GLY A 499 -12.56 4.95 -16.56
N ALA A 500 -11.41 4.53 -17.11
CA ALA A 500 -11.11 4.70 -18.53
C ALA A 500 -12.15 4.09 -19.47
N SER A 501 -12.69 2.91 -19.12
CA SER A 501 -13.72 2.21 -19.91
C SER A 501 -15.06 2.95 -19.94
N SER A 502 -15.33 3.80 -18.96
CA SER A 502 -16.55 4.61 -18.90
C SER A 502 -16.47 5.88 -19.75
N VAL A 503 -15.29 6.23 -20.29
CA VAL A 503 -15.11 7.42 -21.14
C VAL A 503 -15.59 7.12 -22.56
N THR A 504 -16.90 7.15 -22.75
CA THR A 504 -17.55 6.96 -24.05
C THR A 504 -18.53 8.11 -24.33
N GLY A 505 -18.76 8.42 -25.61
CA GLY A 505 -19.72 9.46 -25.99
C GLY A 505 -21.13 9.22 -25.43
N ALA A 506 -21.58 7.96 -25.40
CA ALA A 506 -22.87 7.57 -24.83
C ALA A 506 -22.93 7.79 -23.31
N ALA A 507 -21.88 7.37 -22.58
CA ALA A 507 -21.82 7.58 -21.13
C ALA A 507 -21.77 9.07 -20.76
N LEU A 508 -21.00 9.88 -21.50
CA LEU A 508 -20.91 11.32 -21.28
C LEU A 508 -22.23 12.03 -21.61
N ALA A 509 -22.92 11.63 -22.68
CA ALA A 509 -24.26 12.15 -23.00
C ALA A 509 -25.29 11.79 -21.91
N GLN A 510 -25.23 10.55 -21.40
CA GLN A 510 -26.09 10.10 -20.30
C GLN A 510 -25.79 10.86 -19.01
N ALA A 511 -24.51 11.06 -18.67
CA ALA A 511 -24.10 11.88 -17.53
C ALA A 511 -24.66 13.30 -17.65
N ARG A 512 -24.54 13.92 -18.82
CA ARG A 512 -25.06 15.27 -19.06
C ARG A 512 -26.58 15.37 -18.88
N ALA A 513 -27.32 14.36 -19.28
CA ALA A 513 -28.78 14.31 -19.10
C ALA A 513 -29.20 14.23 -17.63
N ASN A 514 -28.32 13.73 -16.75
CA ASN A 514 -28.63 13.47 -15.35
C ASN A 514 -28.40 14.64 -14.40
N GLY A 515 -27.82 15.75 -14.87
CA GLY A 515 -27.75 16.97 -14.07
C GLY A 515 -26.51 17.81 -14.33
N PRO A 516 -26.30 18.88 -13.55
CA PRO A 516 -25.23 19.84 -13.79
C PRO A 516 -23.86 19.41 -13.23
N TYR A 517 -23.78 18.31 -12.48
CA TYR A 517 -22.55 17.86 -11.82
C TYR A 517 -22.06 16.53 -12.40
N LEU A 518 -20.74 16.37 -12.48
CA LEU A 518 -20.09 15.13 -12.90
C LEU A 518 -18.96 14.78 -11.93
N LEU A 519 -18.95 13.56 -11.40
CA LEU A 519 -17.83 13.02 -10.64
C LEU A 519 -16.80 12.41 -11.59
N GLY A 520 -15.52 12.69 -11.35
CA GLY A 520 -14.39 12.10 -12.06
C GLY A 520 -14.15 10.63 -11.68
N PHE A 521 -12.97 10.13 -12.04
CA PHE A 521 -12.60 8.71 -11.85
C PHE A 521 -12.57 8.29 -10.38
N ASN A 522 -12.95 7.05 -10.11
CA ASN A 522 -13.04 6.47 -8.78
C ASN A 522 -11.75 5.75 -8.38
N GLU A 523 -11.09 6.22 -7.33
CA GLU A 523 -9.87 5.64 -6.73
C GLU A 523 -8.83 5.22 -7.79
N PRO A 524 -8.39 6.14 -8.67
CA PRO A 524 -7.44 5.81 -9.73
C PRO A 524 -6.07 5.35 -9.20
N ASP A 525 -5.76 5.68 -7.95
CA ASP A 525 -4.59 5.26 -7.19
C ASP A 525 -4.66 3.80 -6.70
N MET A 526 -5.80 3.13 -6.86
CA MET A 526 -6.03 1.75 -6.43
C MET A 526 -6.15 0.78 -7.61
N ALA A 527 -5.33 -0.28 -7.59
CA ALA A 527 -5.31 -1.29 -8.65
C ALA A 527 -6.63 -2.08 -8.78
N ALA A 528 -7.36 -2.23 -7.67
CA ALA A 528 -8.65 -2.91 -7.63
C ALA A 528 -9.84 -2.02 -8.07
N GLN A 529 -9.57 -0.75 -8.39
CA GLN A 529 -10.56 0.27 -8.71
C GLN A 529 -10.32 0.76 -10.14
N SER A 530 -10.44 2.06 -10.42
CA SER A 530 -10.28 2.55 -11.80
C SER A 530 -8.86 2.40 -12.34
N ASN A 531 -7.86 2.27 -11.44
CA ASN A 531 -6.48 1.91 -11.75
C ASN A 531 -5.89 2.72 -12.93
N LEU A 532 -5.78 4.03 -12.72
CA LEU A 532 -5.30 4.96 -13.74
C LEU A 532 -3.99 5.60 -13.31
N THR A 533 -3.04 5.66 -14.24
CA THR A 533 -1.92 6.59 -14.09
C THR A 533 -2.42 8.03 -14.21
N VAL A 534 -1.69 8.96 -13.60
CA VAL A 534 -1.99 10.40 -13.71
C VAL A 534 -2.02 10.86 -15.17
N ASP A 535 -1.04 10.43 -15.96
CA ASP A 535 -0.97 10.77 -17.39
C ASP A 535 -2.20 10.29 -18.14
N ARG A 536 -2.64 9.05 -17.88
CA ARG A 536 -3.83 8.51 -18.53
C ARG A 536 -5.09 9.25 -18.13
N ALA A 537 -5.23 9.64 -16.87
CA ALA A 537 -6.35 10.46 -16.41
C ALA A 537 -6.35 11.84 -17.09
N LEU A 538 -5.18 12.48 -17.23
CA LEU A 538 -5.04 13.77 -17.92
C LEU A 538 -5.30 13.66 -19.43
N GLU A 539 -4.92 12.55 -20.08
CA GLU A 539 -5.24 12.30 -21.49
C GLU A 539 -6.76 12.23 -21.74
N LEU A 540 -7.49 11.61 -20.81
CA LEU A 540 -8.94 11.41 -20.92
C LEU A 540 -9.74 12.64 -20.47
N TRP A 541 -9.14 13.49 -19.63
CA TRP A 541 -9.81 14.64 -19.00
C TRP A 541 -10.54 15.58 -19.98
N PRO A 542 -9.99 15.92 -21.17
CA PRO A 542 -10.71 16.75 -22.14
C PRO A 542 -12.09 16.23 -22.53
N GLN A 543 -12.28 14.91 -22.57
CA GLN A 543 -13.57 14.31 -22.92
C GLN A 543 -14.60 14.54 -21.81
N LEU A 544 -14.19 14.47 -20.54
CA LEU A 544 -15.06 14.80 -19.40
C LEU A 544 -15.39 16.30 -19.38
N MET A 545 -14.41 17.17 -19.65
CA MET A 545 -14.65 18.61 -19.73
C MET A 545 -15.65 18.99 -20.83
N GLN A 546 -15.63 18.29 -21.97
CA GLN A 546 -16.56 18.51 -23.09
C GLN A 546 -18.02 18.21 -22.73
N ALA A 547 -18.28 17.42 -21.69
CA ALA A 547 -19.65 17.22 -21.19
C ALA A 547 -20.28 18.53 -20.67
N GLY A 548 -19.45 19.52 -20.28
CA GLY A 548 -19.89 20.86 -19.90
C GLY A 548 -20.49 21.00 -18.50
N GLN A 549 -20.52 19.92 -17.72
CA GLN A 549 -20.97 19.90 -16.32
C GLN A 549 -19.92 20.52 -15.40
N THR A 550 -20.29 20.88 -14.17
CA THR A 550 -19.37 21.17 -13.08
C THR A 550 -18.66 19.86 -12.71
N LEU A 551 -17.34 19.82 -12.92
CA LEU A 551 -16.55 18.60 -12.92
C LEU A 551 -15.67 18.50 -11.68
N GLY A 552 -15.94 17.47 -10.87
CA GLY A 552 -15.11 17.12 -9.73
C GLY A 552 -13.85 16.39 -10.16
N SER A 553 -12.76 16.53 -9.41
CA SER A 553 -11.54 15.75 -9.62
C SER A 553 -11.83 14.23 -9.62
N PRO A 554 -10.85 13.40 -10.03
CA PRO A 554 -10.82 12.01 -9.60
C PRO A 554 -10.79 11.94 -8.07
N ALA A 555 -11.52 10.99 -7.50
CA ALA A 555 -11.58 10.76 -6.06
C ALA A 555 -10.51 9.73 -5.68
N VAL A 556 -9.39 10.17 -5.10
CA VAL A 556 -8.34 9.24 -4.66
C VAL A 556 -8.74 8.53 -3.37
N ALA A 557 -8.30 7.28 -3.21
CA ALA A 557 -8.59 6.48 -2.02
C ALA A 557 -7.89 7.04 -0.78
N TYR A 558 -6.68 7.60 -0.94
CA TYR A 558 -5.90 8.18 0.15
C TYR A 558 -4.92 9.26 -0.33
N GLY A 559 -4.35 10.00 0.62
CA GLY A 559 -3.20 10.86 0.39
C GLY A 559 -3.44 12.05 -0.55
N ALA A 560 -4.68 12.52 -0.65
CA ALA A 560 -5.04 13.66 -1.49
C ALA A 560 -4.23 14.93 -1.15
N ASP A 561 -3.83 15.10 0.11
CA ASP A 561 -3.04 16.22 0.63
C ASP A 561 -1.52 16.02 0.48
N THR A 562 -1.07 14.83 0.08
CA THR A 562 0.34 14.46 0.05
C THR A 562 1.08 15.08 -1.15
N PRO A 563 2.13 15.88 -0.95
CA PRO A 563 2.96 16.38 -2.04
C PRO A 563 3.56 15.25 -2.88
N GLY A 564 3.47 15.34 -4.20
CA GLY A 564 3.88 14.28 -5.12
C GLY A 564 2.91 13.08 -5.19
N GLY A 565 1.85 13.08 -4.39
CA GLY A 565 0.78 12.07 -4.43
C GLY A 565 0.00 12.07 -5.74
N TRP A 566 -0.91 11.11 -5.91
CA TRP A 566 -1.67 10.95 -7.16
C TRP A 566 -2.47 12.21 -7.50
N LEU A 567 -3.27 12.70 -6.55
CA LEU A 567 -4.09 13.90 -6.76
C LEU A 567 -3.20 15.13 -6.99
N ASP A 568 -2.09 15.26 -6.26
CA ASP A 568 -1.19 16.41 -6.40
C ASP A 568 -0.60 16.51 -7.81
N ARG A 569 -0.09 15.39 -8.33
CA ARG A 569 0.43 15.33 -9.70
C ARG A 569 -0.66 15.55 -10.74
N PHE A 570 -1.87 15.03 -10.52
CA PHE A 570 -3.00 15.27 -11.40
C PHE A 570 -3.40 16.75 -11.43
N MET A 571 -3.54 17.40 -10.27
CA MET A 571 -3.90 18.82 -10.18
C MET A 571 -2.83 19.71 -10.81
N ALA A 572 -1.54 19.45 -10.52
CA ALA A 572 -0.44 20.17 -11.16
C ALA A 572 -0.42 19.97 -12.69
N GLY A 573 -0.67 18.75 -13.16
CA GLY A 573 -0.75 18.44 -14.59
C GLY A 573 -1.97 19.05 -15.27
N ALA A 574 -3.11 19.12 -14.58
CA ALA A 574 -4.31 19.79 -15.06
C ALA A 574 -4.07 21.30 -15.18
N ASP A 575 -3.50 21.93 -14.15
CA ASP A 575 -3.16 23.36 -14.16
C ASP A 575 -2.15 23.67 -15.29
N ALA A 576 -1.11 22.85 -15.46
CA ALA A 576 -0.12 23.02 -16.53
C ALA A 576 -0.72 22.90 -17.94
N LYS A 577 -1.81 22.13 -18.09
CA LYS A 577 -2.55 21.98 -19.36
C LYS A 577 -3.71 22.98 -19.50
N GLY A 578 -3.96 23.83 -18.51
CA GLY A 578 -5.09 24.75 -18.50
C GLY A 578 -6.45 24.03 -18.40
N TYR A 579 -6.47 22.84 -17.81
CA TYR A 579 -7.68 22.05 -17.64
C TYR A 579 -8.51 22.52 -16.45
N ARG A 580 -9.83 22.44 -16.60
CA ARG A 580 -10.78 22.79 -15.54
C ARG A 580 -10.96 21.61 -14.58
N VAL A 581 -10.86 21.92 -13.29
CA VAL A 581 -11.30 21.08 -12.17
C VAL A 581 -12.04 22.00 -11.22
N ASP A 582 -13.35 21.82 -11.09
CA ASP A 582 -14.23 22.78 -10.39
C ASP A 582 -14.25 22.55 -8.87
N PHE A 583 -14.16 21.30 -8.44
CA PHE A 583 -14.10 20.91 -7.02
C PHE A 583 -13.27 19.63 -6.83
N ILE A 584 -12.84 19.36 -5.60
CA ILE A 584 -12.07 18.17 -5.24
C ILE A 584 -13.01 17.12 -4.64
N THR A 585 -12.91 15.88 -5.10
CA THR A 585 -13.62 14.71 -4.57
C THR A 585 -12.68 13.90 -3.69
N LEU A 586 -13.16 13.43 -2.54
CA LEU A 586 -12.35 12.72 -1.55
C LEU A 586 -13.09 11.52 -0.98
N HIS A 587 -12.33 10.47 -0.71
CA HIS A 587 -12.74 9.34 0.12
C HIS A 587 -12.00 9.38 1.46
N TRP A 588 -12.64 8.89 2.52
CA TRP A 588 -12.01 8.72 3.82
C TRP A 588 -12.63 7.59 4.63
N TYR A 589 -11.81 6.67 5.11
CA TYR A 589 -12.26 5.56 5.97
C TYR A 589 -11.45 5.51 7.25
N GLY A 590 -12.14 5.69 8.39
CA GLY A 590 -11.50 5.77 9.71
C GLY A 590 -11.27 4.41 10.34
N GLY A 591 -10.01 4.08 10.66
CA GLY A 591 -9.65 2.86 11.40
C GLY A 591 -9.63 3.01 12.92
N ASP A 592 -9.65 4.25 13.43
CA ASP A 592 -9.85 4.56 14.85
C ASP A 592 -11.34 4.74 15.13
N PHE A 593 -11.93 3.83 15.90
CA PHE A 593 -13.38 3.83 16.14
C PHE A 593 -13.81 4.66 17.35
N ARG A 594 -12.90 5.48 17.89
CA ARG A 594 -13.24 6.47 18.91
C ARG A 594 -13.73 7.74 18.22
N THR A 595 -15.01 8.05 18.39
CA THR A 595 -15.70 9.12 17.65
C THR A 595 -14.96 10.47 17.65
N PRO A 596 -14.47 11.01 18.78
CA PRO A 596 -13.77 12.30 18.77
C PRO A 596 -12.51 12.28 17.92
N GLN A 597 -11.71 11.22 18.02
CA GLN A 597 -10.47 11.03 17.27
C GLN A 597 -10.76 10.87 15.77
N ALA A 598 -11.77 10.07 15.42
CA ALA A 598 -12.18 9.87 14.04
C ALA A 598 -12.65 11.17 13.37
N VAL A 599 -13.48 11.96 14.07
CA VAL A 599 -13.97 13.26 13.55
C VAL A 599 -12.80 14.23 13.39
N GLN A 600 -11.87 14.27 14.35
CA GLN A 600 -10.67 15.10 14.25
C GLN A 600 -9.81 14.70 13.05
N GLN A 601 -9.57 13.40 12.84
CA GLN A 601 -8.78 12.89 11.70
C GLN A 601 -9.44 13.21 10.36
N LEU A 602 -10.75 13.00 10.25
CA LEU A 602 -11.52 13.33 9.04
C LEU A 602 -11.43 14.83 8.74
N THR A 603 -11.78 15.68 9.70
CA THR A 603 -11.80 17.15 9.50
C THR A 603 -10.41 17.71 9.20
N ALA A 604 -9.36 17.22 9.86
CA ALA A 604 -7.98 17.60 9.58
C ALA A 604 -7.54 17.21 8.15
N TYR A 605 -7.94 16.03 7.67
CA TYR A 605 -7.67 15.61 6.29
C TYR A 605 -8.34 16.52 5.28
N LEU A 606 -9.63 16.83 5.46
CA LEU A 606 -10.37 17.73 4.58
C LEU A 606 -9.76 19.14 4.58
N GLU A 607 -9.37 19.66 5.75
CA GLU A 607 -8.70 20.96 5.86
C GLU A 607 -7.35 20.97 5.15
N ALA A 608 -6.54 19.91 5.29
CA ALA A 608 -5.25 19.79 4.64
C ALA A 608 -5.37 19.83 3.11
N VAL A 609 -6.32 19.09 2.55
CA VAL A 609 -6.63 19.10 1.12
C VAL A 609 -7.12 20.48 0.67
N HIS A 610 -8.05 21.09 1.41
CA HIS A 610 -8.59 22.41 1.06
C HIS A 610 -7.50 23.47 1.05
N ARG A 611 -6.63 23.48 2.06
CA ARG A 611 -5.50 24.40 2.17
C ARG A 611 -4.49 24.21 1.04
N ARG A 612 -4.37 23.01 0.48
CA ARG A 612 -3.45 22.73 -0.62
C ARG A 612 -3.97 23.23 -1.96
N TYR A 613 -5.23 22.94 -2.29
CA TYR A 613 -5.76 23.20 -3.64
C TYR A 613 -6.67 24.42 -3.74
N HIS A 614 -7.11 24.99 -2.60
CA HIS A 614 -8.00 26.15 -2.53
C HIS A 614 -9.27 26.00 -3.40
N LYS A 615 -9.81 24.78 -3.45
CA LYS A 615 -11.01 24.43 -4.22
C LYS A 615 -12.07 23.86 -3.28
N PRO A 616 -13.37 24.06 -3.57
CA PRO A 616 -14.44 23.42 -2.80
C PRO A 616 -14.27 21.90 -2.73
N ILE A 617 -14.72 21.29 -1.64
CA ILE A 617 -14.58 19.85 -1.39
C ILE A 617 -15.93 19.15 -1.43
N TRP A 618 -15.95 17.96 -2.04
CA TRP A 618 -17.00 16.96 -1.91
C TRP A 618 -16.39 15.69 -1.29
N LEU A 619 -16.90 15.27 -0.14
CA LEU A 619 -16.52 14.00 0.48
C LEU A 619 -17.44 12.90 -0.07
N THR A 620 -17.06 12.23 -1.14
CA THR A 620 -17.95 11.32 -1.90
C THR A 620 -18.07 9.92 -1.29
N GLU A 621 -17.14 9.55 -0.42
CA GLU A 621 -17.26 8.36 0.42
C GLU A 621 -16.67 8.62 1.81
N TYR A 622 -17.42 8.29 2.85
CA TYR A 622 -16.84 8.13 4.17
C TYR A 622 -17.63 7.19 5.08
N ALA A 623 -16.90 6.53 5.99
CA ALA A 623 -17.42 5.72 7.09
C ALA A 623 -16.27 5.39 8.07
N LEU A 624 -16.58 4.77 9.21
CA LEU A 624 -15.55 4.02 9.94
C LEU A 624 -15.49 2.60 9.36
N ILE A 625 -14.39 2.33 8.65
CA ILE A 625 -14.02 1.00 8.18
C ILE A 625 -12.50 0.96 8.26
N ASP A 626 -11.99 -0.06 8.94
CA ASP A 626 -10.56 -0.31 9.00
C ASP A 626 -10.20 -1.33 7.93
N PHE A 627 -9.41 -0.91 6.94
CA PHE A 627 -8.91 -1.77 5.86
C PHE A 627 -7.45 -2.23 6.10
N SER A 628 -6.83 -1.87 7.23
CA SER A 628 -5.41 -2.13 7.48
C SER A 628 -5.04 -3.61 7.69
N GLN A 629 -6.00 -4.44 8.11
CA GLN A 629 -5.81 -5.86 8.42
C GLN A 629 -7.03 -6.67 7.92
N GLY A 630 -7.40 -6.48 6.65
CA GLY A 630 -8.70 -6.90 6.12
C GLY A 630 -9.80 -5.93 6.56
N THR A 631 -11.04 -6.21 6.16
CA THR A 631 -12.17 -5.30 6.43
C THR A 631 -12.72 -5.52 7.84
N ARG A 632 -12.55 -4.52 8.70
CA ARG A 632 -13.12 -4.50 10.06
C ARG A 632 -14.06 -3.31 10.21
N PHE A 633 -15.23 -3.58 10.78
CA PHE A 633 -16.23 -2.57 11.10
C PHE A 633 -16.28 -2.31 12.62
N PRO A 634 -16.68 -1.11 13.05
CA PRO A 634 -16.95 -0.86 14.47
C PRO A 634 -18.26 -1.52 14.92
N SER A 635 -18.60 -1.36 16.21
CA SER A 635 -19.95 -1.69 16.67
C SER A 635 -20.99 -0.76 16.04
N ALA A 636 -22.26 -1.19 16.03
CA ALA A 636 -23.37 -0.37 15.53
C ALA A 636 -23.47 0.98 16.27
N ASP A 637 -23.26 0.98 17.59
CA ASP A 637 -23.30 2.20 18.42
C ASP A 637 -22.14 3.15 18.09
N GLN A 638 -20.93 2.60 17.88
CA GLN A 638 -19.77 3.40 17.47
C GLN A 638 -20.01 4.03 16.09
N GLN A 639 -20.58 3.27 15.15
CA GLN A 639 -20.93 3.80 13.83
C GLN A 639 -21.97 4.90 13.91
N ALA A 640 -23.04 4.70 14.68
CA ALA A 640 -24.10 5.68 14.87
C ALA A 640 -23.59 6.95 15.58
N ALA A 641 -22.77 6.81 16.62
CA ALA A 641 -22.15 7.94 17.31
C ALA A 641 -21.25 8.75 16.35
N PHE A 642 -20.48 8.07 15.50
CA PHE A 642 -19.69 8.72 14.48
C PHE A 642 -20.54 9.43 13.43
N VAL A 643 -21.64 8.83 12.95
CA VAL A 643 -22.57 9.51 12.03
C VAL A 643 -23.06 10.83 12.61
N THR A 644 -23.56 10.83 13.85
CA THR A 644 -24.07 12.05 14.50
C THR A 644 -22.98 13.11 14.61
N ALA A 645 -21.81 12.76 15.15
CA ALA A 645 -20.74 13.75 15.38
C ALA A 645 -20.07 14.22 14.07
N SER A 646 -19.91 13.34 13.08
CA SER A 646 -19.29 13.69 11.80
C SER A 646 -20.18 14.60 10.97
N THR A 647 -21.50 14.34 10.90
CA THR A 647 -22.41 15.21 10.13
C THR A 647 -22.44 16.63 10.67
N GLU A 648 -22.54 16.80 12.00
CA GLU A 648 -22.44 18.12 12.65
C GLU A 648 -21.11 18.82 12.32
N ALA A 649 -19.99 18.12 12.43
CA ALA A 649 -18.68 18.67 12.14
C ALA A 649 -18.52 19.05 10.66
N LEU A 650 -19.01 18.20 9.73
CA LEU A 650 -18.95 18.43 8.29
C LEU A 650 -19.81 19.63 7.87
N ASP A 651 -20.99 19.81 8.47
CA ASP A 651 -21.85 20.95 8.18
C ASP A 651 -21.26 22.29 8.66
N ALA A 652 -20.40 22.26 9.67
CA ALA A 652 -19.66 23.42 10.13
C ALA A 652 -18.49 23.85 9.20
N LEU A 653 -18.08 23.00 8.24
CA LEU A 653 -16.96 23.32 7.34
C LEU A 653 -17.43 24.18 6.15
N PRO A 654 -16.97 25.43 6.01
CA PRO A 654 -17.48 26.34 4.96
C PRO A 654 -17.04 25.96 3.54
N TYR A 655 -15.92 25.24 3.40
CA TYR A 655 -15.38 24.78 2.12
C TYR A 655 -15.93 23.43 1.67
N LEU A 656 -16.61 22.69 2.55
CA LEU A 656 -17.25 21.42 2.22
C LEU A 656 -18.65 21.69 1.67
N GLN A 657 -18.86 21.36 0.40
CA GLN A 657 -20.13 21.59 -0.28
C GLN A 657 -21.09 20.40 -0.13
N ARG A 658 -20.56 19.19 -0.16
CA ARG A 658 -21.35 17.95 -0.09
C ARG A 658 -20.56 16.82 0.57
N TYR A 659 -21.27 15.91 1.22
CA TYR A 659 -20.71 14.67 1.75
C TYR A 659 -21.66 13.51 1.49
N ALA A 660 -21.12 12.31 1.25
CA ALA A 660 -21.88 11.10 1.00
C ALA A 660 -21.41 9.93 1.86
N TRP A 661 -22.32 9.40 2.67
CA TRP A 661 -22.04 8.22 3.48
C TRP A 661 -21.89 6.98 2.60
N PHE A 662 -20.94 6.11 2.96
CA PHE A 662 -20.73 4.82 2.31
C PHE A 662 -21.33 3.69 3.15
N GLY A 663 -22.46 3.08 2.81
CA GLY A 663 -23.42 3.40 1.74
C GLY A 663 -24.86 3.20 2.23
N LEU A 664 -25.85 3.32 1.33
CA LEU A 664 -27.25 3.25 1.72
C LEU A 664 -27.67 1.84 2.19
N GLY A 665 -27.29 0.81 1.45
CA GLY A 665 -27.64 -0.58 1.77
C GLY A 665 -26.77 -1.16 2.88
N ALA A 666 -27.35 -1.97 3.75
CA ALA A 666 -26.67 -2.77 4.75
C ALA A 666 -26.84 -4.26 4.45
N ASP A 667 -25.78 -5.04 4.60
CA ASP A 667 -25.91 -6.50 4.61
C ASP A 667 -26.61 -6.91 5.92
N PRO A 668 -27.72 -7.66 5.87
CA PRO A 668 -28.46 -8.03 7.08
C PRO A 668 -27.74 -9.07 7.93
N VAL A 669 -26.73 -9.74 7.40
CA VAL A 669 -26.01 -10.85 8.05
C VAL A 669 -24.58 -10.46 8.38
N LYS A 670 -23.92 -9.67 7.52
CA LYS A 670 -22.51 -9.28 7.71
C LYS A 670 -22.39 -7.88 8.29
N PRO A 671 -21.38 -7.62 9.14
CA PRO A 671 -21.03 -6.27 9.54
C PRO A 671 -20.84 -5.38 8.32
N SER A 672 -21.49 -4.22 8.32
CA SER A 672 -21.41 -3.23 7.26
C SER A 672 -21.59 -1.82 7.82
N SER A 673 -21.22 -0.82 7.03
CA SER A 673 -21.50 0.58 7.33
C SER A 673 -22.89 1.03 6.86
N GLY A 674 -23.71 0.13 6.34
CA GLY A 674 -24.96 0.46 5.67
C GLY A 674 -26.01 1.14 6.55
N LEU A 675 -26.82 2.00 5.94
CA LEU A 675 -27.87 2.74 6.64
C LEU A 675 -29.19 1.98 6.72
N PHE A 676 -29.50 1.11 5.75
CA PHE A 676 -30.78 0.41 5.65
C PHE A 676 -30.59 -1.03 5.17
N THR A 677 -31.16 -2.00 5.89
CA THR A 677 -31.13 -3.42 5.46
C THR A 677 -32.15 -3.73 4.36
N ASP A 678 -33.22 -2.94 4.29
CA ASP A 678 -34.29 -3.00 3.28
C ASP A 678 -34.93 -1.59 3.11
N GLY A 679 -36.01 -1.45 2.35
CA GLY A 679 -36.66 -0.15 2.10
C GLY A 679 -37.23 0.57 3.33
N THR A 680 -37.41 -0.13 4.46
CA THR A 680 -38.12 0.35 5.66
C THR A 680 -37.31 0.26 6.95
N THR A 681 -36.34 -0.66 7.02
CA THR A 681 -35.59 -0.96 8.23
C THR A 681 -34.24 -0.23 8.23
N ALA A 682 -34.16 0.84 9.03
CA ALA A 682 -32.93 1.58 9.27
C ALA A 682 -32.04 0.89 10.32
N THR A 683 -30.73 0.86 10.09
CA THR A 683 -29.73 0.50 11.11
C THR A 683 -29.61 1.62 12.15
N ALA A 684 -28.86 1.39 13.24
CA ALA A 684 -28.56 2.46 14.21
C ALA A 684 -27.87 3.67 13.53
N ALA A 685 -26.96 3.40 12.58
CA ALA A 685 -26.35 4.43 11.75
C ALA A 685 -27.37 5.11 10.82
N GLY A 686 -28.31 4.36 10.22
CA GLY A 686 -29.40 4.91 9.42
C GLY A 686 -30.32 5.85 10.19
N LEU A 687 -30.68 5.50 11.43
CA LEU A 687 -31.47 6.35 12.31
C LEU A 687 -30.74 7.65 12.65
N ALA A 688 -29.44 7.56 12.98
CA ALA A 688 -28.60 8.73 13.21
C ALA A 688 -28.48 9.62 11.96
N TYR A 689 -28.28 9.01 10.79
CA TYR A 689 -28.12 9.71 9.52
C TYR A 689 -29.41 10.44 9.10
N ARG A 690 -30.56 9.82 9.34
CA ARG A 690 -31.89 10.43 9.12
C ARG A 690 -32.11 11.63 10.05
N ALA A 691 -31.62 11.57 11.29
CA ALA A 691 -31.76 12.64 12.27
C ALA A 691 -30.81 13.83 12.03
N ALA A 692 -29.67 13.60 11.36
CA ALA A 692 -28.73 14.64 10.96
C ALA A 692 -29.38 15.65 10.00
N ARG A 693 -29.13 16.94 10.23
CA ARG A 693 -29.86 18.05 9.59
C ARG A 693 -29.17 18.64 8.38
#